data_AF-A0A2E2HJQ5-F1
#
_entry.id   AF-A0A2E2HJQ5-F1
#
_cell.length_a   1.000
_cell.length_b   1.000
_cell.length_c   1.000
_cell.angle_alpha   90.00
_cell.angle_beta   90.00
_cell.angle_gamma   90.00
#
_symmetry.space_group_name_H-M   'P 1'
#
loop_
_entity.id
_entity.type
_entity.pdbx_description
1 polymer ?
#
loop_
_entity_poly.entity_id
_entity_poly.type
_entity_poly.pdbx_seq_one_letter_code
_entity_poly.pdbx_strand_id
1 'polypeptide(L)'
;MFMAKIQCKKIHLVFFLQLVFLLSLTSPLVQGTNPYGDVDKMDQALELALHSVTDSDESFEVIFQLQSQVSTEDLNRINQLGAVHLNDAKLINGGLLEATPDVIRELSTWNRVKYLELNRELDFFYLPPEWGGDPTDPSVLMHETTHVVRATDAWHRAIIDADGNVQFDLDNAFTEWDGDGTAVVDLDTGVDSGHPDFDYLEPWTGEKVIYSAKWNGVWVETRNSDTSSGHGTHVGGTIAGNGDASAGRRAGVAKGGQMVALGTGDGASIFAAEQGLEWTYEHSIPTQNTYHIRVVSNSWGTDGDYDPNGAIATITDKLTFDNGVAVIFAASNSGGSGGGGECSGDLRTNVYANTPSAISVAALTHDGTQVTSFSSRGCMNQQHTWPDVGAPGRDIWATAPRGTAIDASTRTQGDLYYMAISGTSMATPHVGGMAGVILDIAPSLGVADYHREDHDEGDSLVGGDGTAAYGQFEDWDTGNYSRVHELELILELTARYEGMANSCEDGNADDACNDIPAECYRSATGQCHDWRIGHGLTDVDAAVALARTLQLMRDQDGDGFVDHPEYTVWDAFEIYESMMVETSIPVNTDRVSHSWKGDWNHFNNGATGAVYYTEDSHYVWIPNGTTQLEARFVPTEFDLDTAQGGALQLEIDLGEDGSNDAQGACSRVSDAWICDLDVESSHWNTWAHFDVVGQAVTFLGILNDPEFFESRIPYTVDVTLTLDLSSPVDISIEQRPDFYSDLDPAEPSNDYDSDYDGMLTFTRPVYDQQAVASLIEPKVTEPTDDEDGFFSALGNLFSDYLGASSFFFLFVVFTAVGIGYLVRSRRLDEPKLLVESSIEAELIED
;
A
#
# COMPACT_ATOMS: atom_id res chain seq x y z
N MET A 1 -85.98 24.37 22.03
CA MET A 1 -85.20 24.09 23.26
C MET A 1 -84.14 22.98 23.09
N PHE A 2 -84.11 22.23 21.98
CA PHE A 2 -83.10 21.18 21.72
C PHE A 2 -81.81 21.68 21.03
N MET A 3 -81.85 22.77 20.26
CA MET A 3 -80.67 23.33 19.58
C MET A 3 -79.70 24.09 20.50
N ALA A 4 -80.17 24.65 21.62
CA ALA A 4 -79.32 25.40 22.55
C ALA A 4 -78.39 24.51 23.41
N LYS A 5 -78.75 23.23 23.61
CA LYS A 5 -77.91 22.28 24.38
C LYS A 5 -76.75 21.70 23.57
N ILE A 6 -76.83 21.71 22.24
CA ILE A 6 -75.78 21.16 21.36
C ILE A 6 -74.68 22.19 21.11
N GLN A 7 -75.00 23.49 21.00
CA GLN A 7 -73.99 24.55 20.90
C GLN A 7 -73.19 24.73 22.19
N CYS A 8 -73.81 24.58 23.36
CA CYS A 8 -73.11 24.70 24.64
C CYS A 8 -72.06 23.57 24.85
N LYS A 9 -72.35 22.35 24.38
CA LYS A 9 -71.39 21.22 24.41
C LYS A 9 -70.22 21.39 23.44
N LYS A 10 -70.45 21.98 22.27
CA LYS A 10 -69.37 22.26 21.30
C LYS A 10 -68.44 23.37 21.77
N ILE A 11 -68.96 24.39 22.43
CA ILE A 11 -68.15 25.48 22.99
C ILE A 11 -67.28 24.96 24.15
N HIS A 12 -67.82 24.09 25.02
CA HIS A 12 -67.01 23.47 26.07
C HIS A 12 -65.96 22.50 25.56
N LEU A 13 -66.23 21.77 24.46
CA LEU A 13 -65.24 20.89 23.85
C LEU A 13 -64.10 21.68 23.18
N VAL A 14 -64.41 22.80 22.51
CA VAL A 14 -63.40 23.68 21.91
C VAL A 14 -62.58 24.39 22.98
N PHE A 15 -63.21 24.87 24.07
CA PHE A 15 -62.47 25.42 25.20
C PHE A 15 -61.62 24.37 25.91
N PHE A 16 -62.08 23.13 26.04
CA PHE A 16 -61.30 22.05 26.62
C PHE A 16 -60.12 21.65 25.73
N LEU A 17 -60.31 21.58 24.42
CA LEU A 17 -59.22 21.36 23.45
C LEU A 17 -58.21 22.51 23.43
N GLN A 18 -58.67 23.77 23.48
CA GLN A 18 -57.77 24.93 23.58
C GLN A 18 -57.06 24.99 24.93
N LEU A 19 -57.70 24.55 26.03
CA LEU A 19 -57.05 24.46 27.34
C LEU A 19 -56.02 23.33 27.38
N VAL A 20 -56.29 22.19 26.71
CA VAL A 20 -55.31 21.10 26.53
C VAL A 20 -54.15 21.57 25.64
N PHE A 21 -54.41 22.35 24.59
CA PHE A 21 -53.38 22.94 23.73
C PHE A 21 -52.56 24.02 24.44
N LEU A 22 -53.16 24.81 25.34
CA LEU A 22 -52.43 25.76 26.18
C LEU A 22 -51.67 25.05 27.31
N LEU A 23 -52.23 23.99 27.90
CA LEU A 23 -51.55 23.18 28.92
C LEU A 23 -50.40 22.35 28.34
N SER A 24 -50.45 21.99 27.05
CA SER A 24 -49.30 21.43 26.33
C SER A 24 -48.24 22.48 25.94
N LEU A 25 -48.58 23.77 25.98
CA LEU A 25 -47.66 24.88 25.70
C LEU A 25 -47.10 25.54 26.97
N THR A 26 -47.58 25.19 28.17
CA THR A 26 -47.14 25.80 29.43
C THR A 26 -46.86 24.79 30.55
N SER A 27 -46.52 23.54 30.24
CA SER A 27 -45.91 22.63 31.21
C SER A 27 -44.42 22.99 31.36
N PRO A 28 -43.91 23.29 32.56
CA PRO A 28 -42.47 23.47 32.80
C PRO A 28 -41.70 22.13 32.78
N LEU A 29 -42.26 21.10 32.17
CA LEU A 29 -41.80 19.70 32.20
C LEU A 29 -41.49 19.16 30.79
N VAL A 30 -41.52 20.01 29.76
CA VAL A 30 -41.08 19.67 28.40
C VAL A 30 -40.19 20.79 27.87
N GLN A 31 -39.14 21.09 28.63
CA GLN A 31 -37.98 21.82 28.13
C GLN A 31 -36.80 20.86 28.29
N GLY A 32 -36.27 20.35 27.17
CA GLY A 32 -34.93 19.76 27.17
C GLY A 32 -34.78 18.29 26.76
N THR A 33 -35.72 17.67 26.04
CA THR A 33 -35.37 16.44 25.33
C THR A 33 -35.54 16.69 23.85
N ASN A 34 -34.45 17.05 23.18
CA ASN A 34 -34.31 16.69 21.78
C ASN A 34 -33.97 15.19 21.78
N PRO A 35 -34.95 14.29 21.59
CA PRO A 35 -34.70 12.86 21.78
C PRO A 35 -33.87 12.27 20.64
N TYR A 36 -33.59 13.06 19.59
CA TYR A 36 -32.87 12.65 18.40
C TYR A 36 -31.47 13.26 18.31
N GLY A 37 -31.21 14.39 19.00
CA GLY A 37 -29.98 15.16 18.74
C GLY A 37 -30.05 15.87 17.39
N ASP A 38 -28.90 16.24 16.85
CA ASP A 38 -28.72 16.77 15.51
C ASP A 38 -28.18 15.65 14.61
N VAL A 39 -29.09 14.95 13.93
CA VAL A 39 -28.78 13.76 13.11
C VAL A 39 -27.91 14.09 11.90
N ASP A 40 -27.96 15.34 11.42
CA ASP A 40 -27.12 15.82 10.30
C ASP A 40 -25.63 15.87 10.68
N LYS A 41 -25.29 15.64 11.95
CA LYS A 41 -23.92 15.60 12.49
C LYS A 41 -23.56 14.24 13.10
N MET A 42 -24.32 13.21 12.82
CA MET A 42 -24.08 11.87 13.32
C MET A 42 -23.99 10.90 12.15
N ASP A 43 -23.07 9.95 12.24
CA ASP A 43 -23.07 8.82 11.33
C ASP A 43 -24.30 7.93 11.55
N GLN A 44 -24.68 7.20 10.51
CA GLN A 44 -25.89 6.37 10.54
C GLN A 44 -25.84 5.30 11.64
N ALA A 45 -24.67 4.75 11.96
CA ALA A 45 -24.55 3.73 12.99
C ALA A 45 -24.74 4.33 14.38
N LEU A 46 -24.22 5.55 14.65
CA LEU A 46 -24.51 6.27 15.88
C LEU A 46 -26.00 6.58 16.03
N GLU A 47 -26.67 7.03 14.96
CA GLU A 47 -28.12 7.28 14.97
C GLU A 47 -28.88 6.00 15.37
N LEU A 48 -28.58 4.88 14.73
CA LEU A 48 -29.20 3.58 15.00
C LEU A 48 -28.91 3.09 16.43
N ALA A 49 -27.67 3.23 16.90
CA ALA A 49 -27.29 2.89 18.27
C ALA A 49 -28.13 3.69 19.26
N LEU A 50 -28.16 5.03 19.14
CA LEU A 50 -28.93 5.91 20.00
C LEU A 50 -30.44 5.64 19.95
N HIS A 51 -30.98 5.14 18.84
CA HIS A 51 -32.40 4.76 18.71
C HIS A 51 -32.73 3.41 19.33
N SER A 52 -31.77 2.48 19.33
CA SER A 52 -31.96 1.11 19.81
C SER A 52 -31.83 0.98 21.34
N VAL A 53 -31.19 1.97 21.98
CA VAL A 53 -30.97 2.00 23.43
C VAL A 53 -32.28 1.89 24.21
N THR A 54 -32.28 0.96 25.17
CA THR A 54 -33.38 0.79 26.14
C THR A 54 -32.98 1.15 27.57
N ASP A 55 -31.67 1.28 27.85
CA ASP A 55 -31.10 1.65 29.15
C ASP A 55 -30.40 3.02 29.07
N SER A 56 -30.83 3.98 29.89
CA SER A 56 -30.24 5.32 29.89
C SER A 56 -28.81 5.37 30.45
N ASP A 57 -28.39 4.31 31.14
CA ASP A 57 -27.06 4.22 31.77
C ASP A 57 -26.00 3.59 30.82
N GLU A 58 -26.39 3.15 29.63
CA GLU A 58 -25.47 2.68 28.58
C GLU A 58 -24.59 3.83 28.09
N SER A 59 -23.30 3.57 27.88
CA SER A 59 -22.34 4.53 27.31
C SER A 59 -21.81 4.03 25.97
N PHE A 60 -21.49 4.99 25.10
CA PHE A 60 -20.90 4.73 23.78
C PHE A 60 -19.58 5.49 23.65
N GLU A 61 -18.60 4.84 23.04
CA GLU A 61 -17.42 5.51 22.53
C GLU A 61 -17.75 6.19 21.20
N VAL A 62 -17.50 7.48 21.12
CA VAL A 62 -17.84 8.33 19.97
C VAL A 62 -16.61 9.13 19.58
N ILE A 63 -16.23 9.05 18.32
CA ILE A 63 -15.23 9.91 17.71
C ILE A 63 -15.92 11.25 17.46
N PHE A 64 -15.40 12.32 18.04
CA PHE A 64 -15.95 13.67 17.85
C PHE A 64 -15.01 14.51 17.01
N GLN A 65 -15.57 15.28 16.09
CA GLN A 65 -14.85 16.28 15.30
C GLN A 65 -15.41 17.67 15.59
N LEU A 66 -14.54 18.65 15.80
CA LEU A 66 -14.92 20.05 15.94
C LEU A 66 -14.61 20.85 14.68
N GLN A 67 -15.32 21.96 14.48
CA GLN A 67 -15.11 22.90 13.37
C GLN A 67 -13.72 23.57 13.35
N SER A 68 -12.94 23.42 14.42
CA SER A 68 -11.62 24.01 14.60
C SER A 68 -10.90 23.26 15.72
N GLN A 69 -9.57 23.38 15.77
CA GLN A 69 -8.72 22.73 16.78
C GLN A 69 -9.32 22.74 18.19
N VAL A 70 -9.26 21.57 18.84
CA VAL A 70 -9.77 21.34 20.19
C VAL A 70 -8.97 22.19 21.20
N SER A 71 -9.68 22.99 22.00
CA SER A 71 -9.08 23.79 23.06
C SER A 71 -9.31 23.18 24.45
N THR A 72 -8.55 23.61 25.45
CA THR A 72 -8.80 23.21 26.85
C THR A 72 -10.19 23.65 27.33
N GLU A 73 -10.75 24.74 26.80
CA GLU A 73 -12.12 25.18 27.11
C GLU A 73 -13.17 24.21 26.56
N ASP A 74 -12.93 23.66 25.37
CA ASP A 74 -13.77 22.63 24.76
C ASP A 74 -13.80 21.35 25.60
N LEU A 75 -12.63 20.84 25.99
CA LEU A 75 -12.53 19.66 26.86
C LEU A 75 -13.20 19.88 28.22
N ASN A 76 -13.08 21.09 28.80
CA ASN A 76 -13.78 21.44 30.03
C ASN A 76 -15.31 21.42 29.84
N ARG A 77 -15.80 21.86 28.68
CA ARG A 77 -17.23 21.83 28.35
C ARG A 77 -17.73 20.40 28.17
N ILE A 78 -17.00 19.56 27.42
CA ILE A 78 -17.30 18.13 27.23
C ILE A 78 -17.41 17.42 28.59
N ASN A 79 -16.43 17.62 29.46
CA ASN A 79 -16.45 17.06 30.83
C ASN A 79 -17.63 17.59 31.67
N GLN A 80 -17.99 18.87 31.54
CA GLN A 80 -19.13 19.46 32.25
C GLN A 80 -20.48 18.91 31.79
N LEU A 81 -20.57 18.47 30.53
CA LEU A 81 -21.75 17.82 29.97
C LEU A 81 -21.90 16.36 30.45
N GLY A 82 -20.83 15.77 30.99
CA GLY A 82 -20.84 14.41 31.50
C GLY A 82 -20.20 13.38 30.55
N ALA A 83 -19.55 13.83 29.48
CA ALA A 83 -18.73 12.99 28.62
C ALA A 83 -17.30 12.89 29.15
N VAL A 84 -16.66 11.72 29.01
CA VAL A 84 -15.28 11.47 29.38
C VAL A 84 -14.42 11.50 28.12
N HIS A 85 -13.45 12.41 28.07
CA HIS A 85 -12.47 12.42 26.98
C HIS A 85 -11.43 11.32 27.18
N LEU A 86 -11.23 10.47 26.17
CA LEU A 86 -10.33 9.32 26.21
C LEU A 86 -8.99 9.62 25.51
N ASN A 87 -9.03 10.05 24.24
CA ASN A 87 -7.85 10.25 23.41
C ASN A 87 -8.03 11.45 22.45
N ASP A 88 -6.91 12.08 22.05
CA ASP A 88 -6.90 13.17 21.06
C ASP A 88 -6.77 12.60 19.63
N ALA A 89 -7.38 13.27 18.65
CA ALA A 89 -7.20 13.03 17.22
C ALA A 89 -7.02 14.38 16.52
N LYS A 90 -5.77 14.84 16.40
CA LYS A 90 -5.48 16.25 16.11
C LYS A 90 -5.79 16.60 14.66
N LEU A 91 -5.57 15.67 13.74
CA LEU A 91 -5.67 15.87 12.30
C LEU A 91 -7.12 16.14 11.87
N ILE A 92 -8.08 15.55 12.57
CA ILE A 92 -9.52 15.77 12.38
C ILE A 92 -10.12 16.81 13.35
N ASN A 93 -9.29 17.56 14.07
CA ASN A 93 -9.70 18.51 15.11
C ASN A 93 -10.66 17.89 16.15
N GLY A 94 -10.31 16.70 16.63
CA GLY A 94 -11.22 15.84 17.36
C GLY A 94 -10.54 14.96 18.41
N GLY A 95 -11.21 13.87 18.72
CA GLY A 95 -10.73 12.85 19.64
C GLY A 95 -11.79 11.77 19.89
N LEU A 96 -11.49 10.88 20.82
CA LEU A 96 -12.41 9.87 21.31
C LEU A 96 -13.02 10.31 22.64
N LEU A 97 -14.33 10.19 22.79
CA LEU A 97 -15.02 10.37 24.05
C LEU A 97 -15.94 9.19 24.38
N GLU A 98 -16.22 8.99 25.66
CA GLU A 98 -17.25 8.07 26.14
C GLU A 98 -18.38 8.88 26.79
N ALA A 99 -19.62 8.62 26.39
CA ALA A 99 -20.77 9.38 26.89
C ALA A 99 -22.08 8.56 26.84
N THR A 100 -23.04 8.94 27.68
CA THR A 100 -24.40 8.39 27.60
C THR A 100 -25.19 9.00 26.43
N PRO A 101 -26.24 8.33 25.93
CA PRO A 101 -27.06 8.82 24.82
C PRO A 101 -27.59 10.24 24.97
N ASP A 102 -28.01 10.64 26.17
CA ASP A 102 -28.52 12.00 26.40
C ASP A 102 -27.42 13.05 26.26
N VAL A 103 -26.20 12.73 26.70
CA VAL A 103 -25.04 13.60 26.55
C VAL A 103 -24.60 13.70 25.09
N ILE A 104 -24.59 12.59 24.35
CA ILE A 104 -24.26 12.57 22.91
C ILE A 104 -25.28 13.42 22.12
N ARG A 105 -26.57 13.27 22.42
CA ARG A 105 -27.61 14.10 21.81
C ARG A 105 -27.43 15.58 22.15
N GLU A 106 -27.07 15.93 23.39
CA GLU A 106 -26.76 17.32 23.73
C GLU A 106 -25.52 17.83 22.98
N LEU A 107 -24.45 17.03 22.90
CA LEU A 107 -23.21 17.35 22.20
C LEU A 107 -23.45 17.62 20.72
N SER A 108 -24.26 16.82 20.02
CA SER A 108 -24.56 17.05 18.60
C SER A 108 -25.15 18.44 18.32
N THR A 109 -25.94 18.99 19.25
CA THR A 109 -26.52 20.33 19.11
C THR A 109 -25.52 21.46 19.39
N TRP A 110 -24.33 21.15 19.88
CA TRP A 110 -23.29 22.13 20.11
C TRP A 110 -22.75 22.66 18.79
N ASN A 111 -22.76 23.99 18.63
CA ASN A 111 -22.37 24.65 17.38
C ASN A 111 -20.92 24.38 16.95
N ARG A 112 -20.01 24.02 17.87
CA ARG A 112 -18.63 23.67 17.53
C ARG A 112 -18.47 22.25 17.01
N VAL A 113 -19.40 21.34 17.31
CA VAL A 113 -19.36 19.98 16.77
C VAL A 113 -19.63 20.04 15.28
N LYS A 114 -18.65 19.53 14.52
CA LYS A 114 -18.75 19.27 13.08
C LYS A 114 -19.45 17.94 12.88
N TYR A 115 -18.93 16.88 13.52
CA TYR A 115 -19.39 15.52 13.30
C TYR A 115 -19.18 14.63 14.53
N LEU A 116 -19.99 13.58 14.65
CA LEU A 116 -19.93 12.55 15.67
C LEU A 116 -20.08 11.18 14.99
N GLU A 117 -19.14 10.29 15.24
CA GLU A 117 -19.09 8.97 14.63
C GLU A 117 -18.98 7.90 15.73
N LEU A 118 -19.80 6.86 15.66
CA LEU A 118 -19.73 5.74 16.60
C LEU A 118 -18.40 5.00 16.43
N ASN A 119 -17.63 4.86 17.51
CA ASN A 119 -16.44 4.02 17.48
C ASN A 119 -16.88 2.55 17.44
N ARG A 120 -16.74 1.91 16.28
CA ARG A 120 -17.11 0.51 16.04
C ARG A 120 -15.86 -0.34 15.82
N GLU A 121 -15.99 -1.63 16.06
CA GLU A 121 -15.00 -2.61 15.61
C GLU A 121 -15.01 -2.66 14.08
N LEU A 122 -13.83 -2.76 13.49
CA LEU A 122 -13.59 -2.95 12.08
C LEU A 122 -13.57 -4.44 11.76
N ASP A 123 -14.01 -4.79 10.56
CA ASP A 123 -13.89 -6.14 10.05
C ASP A 123 -12.56 -6.29 9.29
N PHE A 124 -11.78 -7.30 9.68
CA PHE A 124 -10.64 -7.78 8.88
C PHE A 124 -11.15 -8.84 7.90
N PHE A 125 -11.07 -8.53 6.62
CA PHE A 125 -11.75 -9.30 5.58
C PHE A 125 -10.94 -10.52 5.14
N TYR A 126 -10.88 -11.57 5.96
CA TYR A 126 -10.39 -12.88 5.55
C TYR A 126 -11.41 -13.98 5.75
N LEU A 127 -11.30 -15.02 4.92
CA LEU A 127 -12.16 -16.18 4.91
C LEU A 127 -11.35 -17.45 5.18
N PRO A 128 -11.79 -18.29 6.14
CA PRO A 128 -11.21 -19.61 6.33
C PRO A 128 -11.37 -20.50 5.09
N PRO A 129 -10.58 -21.58 4.97
CA PRO A 129 -10.69 -22.58 3.90
C PRO A 129 -12.10 -23.16 3.65
N GLU A 130 -12.99 -23.05 4.64
CA GLU A 130 -14.37 -23.55 4.58
C GLU A 130 -15.25 -22.78 3.56
N TRP A 131 -14.82 -21.60 3.10
CA TRP A 131 -15.54 -20.73 2.15
C TRP A 131 -15.17 -20.99 0.66
N GLY A 132 -14.68 -22.19 0.35
CA GLY A 132 -14.29 -22.61 -1.00
C GLY A 132 -12.80 -22.42 -1.27
N GLY A 133 -12.31 -23.02 -2.35
CA GLY A 133 -10.87 -23.17 -2.62
C GLY A 133 -10.31 -24.51 -2.12
N ASP A 134 -9.11 -24.87 -2.56
CA ASP A 134 -8.31 -25.96 -1.99
C ASP A 134 -6.95 -25.39 -1.58
N PRO A 135 -6.85 -24.71 -0.42
CA PRO A 135 -5.59 -24.15 0.07
C PRO A 135 -4.58 -25.21 0.51
N THR A 136 -4.89 -26.50 0.30
CA THR A 136 -3.94 -27.61 0.48
C THR A 136 -3.40 -28.14 -0.85
N ASP A 137 -3.86 -27.59 -1.98
CA ASP A 137 -3.32 -27.91 -3.29
C ASP A 137 -1.90 -27.34 -3.39
N PRO A 138 -0.86 -28.20 -3.48
CA PRO A 138 0.53 -27.75 -3.56
C PRO A 138 0.85 -27.05 -4.88
N SER A 139 -0.08 -27.02 -5.86
CA SER A 139 0.07 -26.23 -7.08
C SER A 139 -0.25 -24.75 -6.88
N VAL A 140 -1.10 -24.40 -5.92
CA VAL A 140 -1.55 -23.02 -5.69
C VAL A 140 -0.56 -22.35 -4.74
N LEU A 141 0.24 -21.38 -5.20
CA LEU A 141 1.33 -20.76 -4.43
C LEU A 141 1.58 -19.30 -4.83
N MET A 142 2.29 -18.53 -4.00
CA MET A 142 2.46 -17.08 -4.20
C MET A 142 3.19 -16.68 -5.49
N HIS A 143 4.10 -17.51 -6.01
CA HIS A 143 4.71 -17.24 -7.31
C HIS A 143 3.68 -17.21 -8.45
N GLU A 144 2.58 -17.98 -8.34
CA GLU A 144 1.55 -17.98 -9.37
C GLU A 144 0.84 -16.63 -9.37
N THR A 145 0.50 -16.10 -8.20
CA THR A 145 -0.24 -14.83 -8.10
C THR A 145 0.63 -13.63 -8.44
N THR A 146 1.92 -13.63 -8.06
CA THR A 146 2.90 -12.63 -8.51
C THR A 146 3.13 -12.68 -10.03
N HIS A 147 3.11 -13.87 -10.64
CA HIS A 147 3.15 -14.02 -12.09
C HIS A 147 1.83 -13.56 -12.75
N VAL A 148 0.67 -13.88 -12.17
CA VAL A 148 -0.65 -13.45 -12.66
C VAL A 148 -0.73 -11.93 -12.73
N VAL A 149 -0.20 -11.21 -11.74
CA VAL A 149 -0.14 -9.74 -11.78
C VAL A 149 1.04 -9.20 -12.61
N ARG A 150 1.89 -10.06 -13.16
CA ARG A 150 3.11 -9.74 -13.93
C ARG A 150 4.21 -9.01 -13.15
N ALA A 151 4.29 -9.23 -11.84
CA ALA A 151 5.42 -8.74 -11.05
C ALA A 151 6.74 -9.40 -11.51
N THR A 152 6.72 -10.71 -11.75
CA THR A 152 7.88 -11.46 -12.23
C THR A 152 8.35 -11.03 -13.63
N ASP A 153 7.44 -10.57 -14.49
CA ASP A 153 7.80 -10.03 -15.81
C ASP A 153 8.51 -8.67 -15.65
N ALA A 154 8.04 -7.81 -14.74
CA ALA A 154 8.65 -6.53 -14.45
C ALA A 154 10.08 -6.70 -13.87
N TRP A 155 10.24 -7.64 -12.94
CA TRP A 155 11.52 -8.06 -12.37
C TRP A 155 12.49 -8.58 -13.44
N HIS A 156 11.98 -9.35 -14.42
CA HIS A 156 12.77 -9.94 -15.49
C HIS A 156 13.12 -8.96 -16.64
N ARG A 157 12.69 -7.70 -16.62
CA ARG A 157 13.06 -6.77 -17.70
C ARG A 157 14.44 -6.16 -17.45
N ALA A 158 15.31 -6.27 -18.45
CA ALA A 158 16.52 -5.44 -18.45
C ALA A 158 16.13 -3.97 -18.68
N ILE A 159 16.97 -3.05 -18.21
CA ILE A 159 16.71 -1.61 -18.32
C ILE A 159 17.68 -1.00 -19.31
N ILE A 160 17.17 -0.31 -20.34
CA ILE A 160 17.94 0.60 -21.19
C ILE A 160 17.60 2.02 -20.77
N ASP A 161 18.63 2.81 -20.42
CA ASP A 161 18.45 4.21 -20.03
C ASP A 161 18.10 5.12 -21.21
N ALA A 162 17.81 6.39 -20.94
CA ALA A 162 17.46 7.37 -21.96
C ALA A 162 18.59 7.62 -22.99
N ASP A 163 19.85 7.34 -22.63
CA ASP A 163 21.02 7.46 -23.49
C ASP A 163 21.25 6.19 -24.35
N GLY A 164 20.52 5.12 -24.10
CA GLY A 164 20.60 3.84 -24.82
C GLY A 164 21.62 2.86 -24.23
N ASN A 165 22.07 3.06 -22.99
CA ASN A 165 22.94 2.12 -22.30
C ASN A 165 22.12 1.12 -21.48
N VAL A 166 22.53 -0.14 -21.52
CA VAL A 166 21.98 -1.16 -20.62
C VAL A 166 22.50 -0.94 -19.21
N GLN A 167 21.60 -0.96 -18.23
CA GLN A 167 21.92 -0.79 -16.81
C GLN A 167 22.32 -2.13 -16.19
N PHE A 168 23.39 -2.09 -15.41
CA PHE A 168 23.93 -3.23 -14.68
C PHE A 168 24.28 -2.81 -13.26
N ASP A 169 24.17 -3.75 -12.34
CA ASP A 169 24.63 -3.62 -10.97
C ASP A 169 26.15 -3.87 -10.86
N LEU A 170 26.68 -3.77 -9.64
CA LEU A 170 28.13 -3.78 -9.39
C LEU A 170 28.82 -5.11 -9.74
N ASP A 171 28.08 -6.20 -9.81
CA ASP A 171 28.52 -7.56 -10.15
C ASP A 171 28.29 -7.93 -11.62
N ASN A 172 27.85 -6.97 -12.43
CA ASN A 172 27.39 -7.11 -13.81
C ASN A 172 26.02 -7.77 -13.96
N ALA A 173 25.25 -8.00 -12.89
CA ALA A 173 23.85 -8.38 -13.04
C ALA A 173 23.05 -7.28 -13.72
N PHE A 174 21.98 -7.62 -14.46
CA PHE A 174 21.06 -6.61 -14.95
C PHE A 174 20.39 -5.93 -13.75
N THR A 175 20.31 -4.61 -13.78
CA THR A 175 19.56 -3.88 -12.74
C THR A 175 18.09 -4.27 -12.80
N GLU A 176 17.50 -4.55 -11.64
CA GLU A 176 16.11 -4.96 -11.47
C GLU A 176 15.28 -3.83 -10.82
N TRP A 177 13.98 -3.77 -11.13
CA TRP A 177 13.01 -2.91 -10.44
C TRP A 177 12.01 -3.78 -9.65
N ASP A 178 12.27 -3.94 -8.35
CA ASP A 178 11.52 -4.83 -7.45
C ASP A 178 10.97 -4.12 -6.19
N GLY A 179 11.03 -2.78 -6.18
CA GLY A 179 10.52 -1.92 -5.13
C GLY A 179 11.53 -1.53 -4.05
N ASP A 180 12.81 -1.90 -4.18
CA ASP A 180 13.88 -1.39 -3.32
C ASP A 180 13.84 0.15 -3.22
N GLY A 181 14.08 0.70 -2.03
CA GLY A 181 14.05 2.15 -1.79
C GLY A 181 12.68 2.78 -1.49
N THR A 182 11.57 2.04 -1.60
CA THR A 182 10.23 2.51 -1.18
C THR A 182 9.74 1.79 0.07
N ALA A 183 9.07 2.52 0.98
CA ALA A 183 8.42 1.94 2.15
C ALA A 183 6.89 1.98 2.02
N VAL A 184 6.28 0.80 2.18
CA VAL A 184 4.83 0.64 2.23
C VAL A 184 4.38 0.51 3.68
N VAL A 185 3.39 1.30 4.09
CA VAL A 185 2.77 1.14 5.42
C VAL A 185 1.71 0.05 5.34
N ASP A 186 1.88 -0.97 6.17
CA ASP A 186 0.86 -1.97 6.47
C ASP A 186 0.14 -1.57 7.75
N LEU A 187 -1.07 -1.01 7.60
CA LEU A 187 -1.95 -0.65 8.72
C LEU A 187 -3.00 -1.73 8.90
N ASP A 188 -2.73 -2.66 9.81
CA ASP A 188 -3.52 -3.88 9.98
C ASP A 188 -3.47 -4.38 11.44
N THR A 189 -3.55 -5.69 11.72
CA THR A 189 -3.42 -6.28 13.06
C THR A 189 -2.00 -6.19 13.61
N GLY A 190 -1.03 -5.90 12.73
CA GLY A 190 0.41 -5.79 12.97
C GLY A 190 1.17 -6.77 12.08
N VAL A 191 2.50 -6.78 12.20
CA VAL A 191 3.37 -7.75 11.52
C VAL A 191 4.28 -8.45 12.53
N ASP A 192 4.42 -9.77 12.41
CA ASP A 192 5.51 -10.51 13.04
C ASP A 192 6.81 -10.31 12.24
N SER A 193 7.50 -9.18 12.49
CA SER A 193 8.82 -8.92 11.87
C SER A 193 9.93 -9.86 12.36
N GLY A 194 9.59 -10.92 13.10
CA GLY A 194 10.48 -12.04 13.35
C GLY A 194 10.47 -13.13 12.27
N HIS A 195 9.57 -13.04 11.29
CA HIS A 195 9.52 -13.95 10.16
C HIS A 195 10.80 -13.84 9.30
N PRO A 196 11.36 -14.95 8.78
CA PRO A 196 12.55 -14.90 7.92
C PRO A 196 12.40 -13.96 6.72
N ASP A 197 11.25 -13.99 6.05
CA ASP A 197 10.96 -13.13 4.88
C ASP A 197 11.00 -11.62 5.12
N PHE A 198 11.10 -11.19 6.38
CA PHE A 198 11.25 -9.78 6.78
C PHE A 198 12.68 -9.44 7.21
N ASP A 199 13.67 -10.19 6.70
CA ASP A 199 15.11 -9.98 6.93
C ASP A 199 15.50 -9.94 8.42
N TYR A 200 14.82 -10.74 9.23
CA TYR A 200 15.01 -10.70 10.68
C TYR A 200 16.41 -11.20 11.09
N LEU A 201 17.22 -10.36 11.76
CA LEU A 201 18.59 -10.69 12.25
C LEU A 201 19.55 -11.23 11.20
N GLU A 202 19.29 -10.97 9.92
CA GLU A 202 20.21 -11.38 8.88
C GLU A 202 21.53 -10.60 9.02
N PRO A 203 22.69 -11.27 8.93
CA PRO A 203 23.98 -10.58 9.02
C PRO A 203 24.27 -9.71 7.79
N TRP A 204 23.49 -9.87 6.72
CA TRP A 204 23.85 -9.50 5.36
C TRP A 204 22.90 -8.48 4.71
N THR A 205 21.74 -8.19 5.31
CA THR A 205 20.72 -7.28 4.75
C THR A 205 20.34 -6.17 5.71
N GLY A 206 19.87 -5.05 5.16
CA GLY A 206 19.23 -3.99 5.94
C GLY A 206 17.91 -4.46 6.54
N GLU A 207 17.33 -3.66 7.44
CA GLU A 207 16.00 -3.98 7.99
C GLU A 207 14.93 -3.80 6.91
N LYS A 208 14.20 -4.88 6.58
CA LYS A 208 13.05 -4.82 5.67
C LYS A 208 11.84 -4.17 6.32
N VAL A 209 11.55 -4.53 7.57
CA VAL A 209 10.58 -3.81 8.41
C VAL A 209 11.32 -2.71 9.18
N ILE A 210 11.33 -1.50 8.63
CA ILE A 210 12.07 -0.35 9.17
C ILE A 210 11.41 0.30 10.39
N TYR A 211 10.15 -0.02 10.64
CA TYR A 211 9.42 0.36 11.86
C TYR A 211 8.27 -0.61 12.12
N SER A 212 8.07 -1.01 13.38
CA SER A 212 6.92 -1.82 13.79
C SER A 212 6.41 -1.37 15.15
N ALA A 213 5.10 -1.12 15.26
CA ALA A 213 4.49 -0.71 16.51
C ALA A 213 3.08 -1.27 16.68
N LYS A 214 2.65 -1.41 17.93
CA LYS A 214 1.28 -1.81 18.29
C LYS A 214 0.57 -0.70 19.05
N TRP A 215 -0.67 -0.44 18.65
CA TRP A 215 -1.56 0.47 19.35
C TRP A 215 -2.19 -0.20 20.58
N ASN A 216 -1.95 0.39 21.76
CA ASN A 216 -2.63 0.01 23.01
C ASN A 216 -3.13 1.26 23.76
N GLY A 217 -3.66 2.25 23.02
CA GLY A 217 -3.97 3.61 23.49
C GLY A 217 -2.81 4.60 23.34
N VAL A 218 -1.61 4.08 23.08
CA VAL A 218 -0.42 4.78 22.56
C VAL A 218 0.32 3.81 21.64
N TRP A 219 1.07 4.34 20.66
CA TRP A 219 1.97 3.53 19.84
C TRP A 219 3.14 3.03 20.69
N VAL A 220 3.28 1.72 20.79
CA VAL A 220 4.41 1.05 21.45
C VAL A 220 5.17 0.28 20.39
N GLU A 221 6.40 0.73 20.13
CA GLU A 221 7.33 0.02 19.24
C GLU A 221 7.54 -1.40 19.77
N THR A 222 7.35 -2.37 18.89
CA THR A 222 7.48 -3.78 19.19
C THR A 222 7.87 -4.49 17.93
N ARG A 223 8.69 -5.52 18.06
CA ARG A 223 9.12 -6.28 16.91
C ARG A 223 7.96 -7.06 16.30
N ASN A 224 7.30 -7.87 17.12
CA ASN A 224 6.06 -8.52 16.74
C ASN A 224 4.89 -7.64 17.22
N SER A 225 4.24 -6.96 16.28
CA SER A 225 3.01 -6.20 16.52
C SER A 225 1.75 -7.06 16.31
N ASP A 226 1.86 -8.15 15.55
CA ASP A 226 0.79 -9.11 15.23
C ASP A 226 0.64 -10.23 16.27
N THR A 227 0.25 -9.88 17.50
CA THR A 227 0.18 -10.85 18.59
C THR A 227 -1.19 -11.52 18.75
N SER A 228 -2.10 -11.37 17.79
CA SER A 228 -3.51 -11.75 17.98
C SER A 228 -4.12 -12.46 16.76
N SER A 229 -4.12 -11.87 15.57
CA SER A 229 -4.85 -12.41 14.41
C SER A 229 -3.93 -13.22 13.54
N GLY A 230 -2.87 -12.58 13.07
CA GLY A 230 -2.01 -13.10 12.03
C GLY A 230 -2.28 -12.56 10.63
N HIS A 231 -3.29 -11.68 10.51
CA HIS A 231 -3.75 -11.14 9.24
C HIS A 231 -2.73 -10.16 8.65
N GLY A 232 -2.27 -9.17 9.43
CA GLY A 232 -1.30 -8.18 8.96
C GLY A 232 0.04 -8.82 8.56
N THR A 233 0.51 -9.85 9.26
CA THR A 233 1.71 -10.58 8.81
C THR A 233 1.53 -11.19 7.43
N HIS A 234 0.35 -11.74 7.11
CA HIS A 234 0.07 -12.29 5.78
C HIS A 234 -0.02 -11.19 4.71
N VAL A 235 -0.69 -10.09 5.03
CA VAL A 235 -0.77 -8.87 4.20
C VAL A 235 0.64 -8.35 3.89
N GLY A 236 1.48 -8.18 4.91
CA GLY A 236 2.86 -7.73 4.76
C GLY A 236 3.72 -8.64 3.89
N GLY A 237 3.55 -9.96 4.00
CA GLY A 237 4.25 -10.91 3.13
C GLY A 237 3.85 -10.77 1.66
N THR A 238 2.56 -10.53 1.41
CA THR A 238 2.03 -10.30 0.06
C THR A 238 2.58 -9.00 -0.56
N ILE A 239 2.73 -7.95 0.27
CA ILE A 239 3.33 -6.67 -0.16
C ILE A 239 4.81 -6.86 -0.48
N ALA A 240 5.62 -7.28 0.50
CA ALA A 240 7.08 -7.15 0.41
C ALA A 240 7.88 -8.30 1.05
N GLY A 241 7.29 -9.46 1.34
CA GLY A 241 8.07 -10.62 1.79
C GLY A 241 9.13 -11.00 0.73
N ASN A 242 10.40 -11.18 1.11
CA ASN A 242 11.45 -11.53 0.13
C ASN A 242 11.46 -13.03 -0.26
N GLY A 243 10.67 -13.87 0.44
CA GLY A 243 10.59 -15.30 0.17
C GLY A 243 11.71 -16.16 0.78
N ASP A 244 12.55 -15.63 1.68
CA ASP A 244 13.72 -16.36 2.21
C ASP A 244 13.37 -17.71 2.85
N ALA A 245 12.23 -17.86 3.54
CA ALA A 245 11.80 -19.15 4.09
C ALA A 245 11.34 -20.18 3.03
N SER A 246 11.43 -19.83 1.75
CA SER A 246 11.09 -20.68 0.60
C SER A 246 12.09 -20.53 -0.56
N ALA A 247 13.31 -20.08 -0.27
CA ALA A 247 14.36 -19.80 -1.26
C ALA A 247 13.89 -18.87 -2.41
N GLY A 248 13.00 -17.91 -2.12
CA GLY A 248 12.43 -16.96 -3.09
C GLY A 248 11.11 -17.40 -3.73
N ARG A 249 10.65 -18.65 -3.53
CA ARG A 249 9.44 -19.19 -4.19
C ARG A 249 8.15 -18.47 -3.79
N ARG A 250 8.12 -17.83 -2.63
CA ARG A 250 6.94 -17.16 -2.08
C ARG A 250 7.15 -15.68 -1.77
N ALA A 251 7.97 -15.02 -2.59
CA ALA A 251 8.16 -13.58 -2.52
C ALA A 251 6.85 -12.81 -2.81
N GLY A 252 6.68 -11.66 -2.16
CA GLY A 252 5.62 -10.69 -2.40
C GLY A 252 5.86 -9.89 -3.68
N VAL A 253 4.95 -8.96 -3.99
CA VAL A 253 4.99 -8.16 -5.24
C VAL A 253 6.15 -7.14 -5.27
N ALA A 254 6.49 -6.54 -4.13
CA ALA A 254 7.64 -5.66 -3.97
C ALA A 254 8.73 -6.36 -3.13
N LYS A 255 9.30 -7.45 -3.65
CA LYS A 255 10.27 -8.28 -2.91
C LYS A 255 11.51 -7.51 -2.43
N GLY A 256 11.89 -6.41 -3.09
CA GLY A 256 12.95 -5.49 -2.65
C GLY A 256 12.49 -4.40 -1.68
N GLY A 257 11.17 -4.16 -1.60
CA GLY A 257 10.59 -3.07 -0.83
C GLY A 257 10.72 -3.18 0.69
N GLN A 258 10.63 -2.02 1.34
CA GLN A 258 10.62 -1.88 2.79
C GLN A 258 9.19 -1.70 3.34
N MET A 259 9.04 -1.89 4.64
CA MET A 259 7.75 -1.87 5.32
C MET A 259 7.75 -1.10 6.63
N VAL A 260 6.63 -0.43 6.87
CA VAL A 260 6.26 0.11 8.18
C VAL A 260 5.03 -0.64 8.67
N ALA A 261 5.14 -1.37 9.78
CA ALA A 261 4.06 -2.17 10.34
C ALA A 261 3.34 -1.43 11.49
N LEU A 262 2.07 -1.11 11.30
CA LEU A 262 1.24 -0.46 12.31
C LEU A 262 0.11 -1.40 12.73
N GLY A 263 0.28 -2.03 13.90
CA GLY A 263 -0.67 -2.99 14.45
C GLY A 263 -1.75 -2.34 15.30
N THR A 264 -2.99 -2.41 14.85
CA THR A 264 -4.21 -1.97 15.56
C THR A 264 -4.94 -3.12 16.29
N GLY A 265 -4.50 -4.36 16.04
CA GLY A 265 -5.05 -5.59 16.63
C GLY A 265 -6.38 -6.06 16.02
N ASP A 266 -6.83 -7.25 16.38
CA ASP A 266 -7.93 -7.97 15.69
C ASP A 266 -9.33 -7.41 15.97
N GLY A 267 -9.45 -6.62 17.04
CA GLY A 267 -10.64 -5.85 17.38
C GLY A 267 -10.35 -4.36 17.17
N ALA A 268 -9.60 -4.02 16.12
CA ALA A 268 -9.30 -2.65 15.77
C ALA A 268 -10.61 -1.87 15.70
N SER A 269 -10.67 -0.78 16.44
CA SER A 269 -11.79 0.14 16.33
C SER A 269 -11.49 1.18 15.25
N ILE A 270 -12.52 1.85 14.73
CA ILE A 270 -12.37 2.97 13.79
C ILE A 270 -11.33 3.97 14.35
N PHE A 271 -11.37 4.25 15.64
CA PHE A 271 -10.41 5.15 16.29
C PHE A 271 -8.97 4.61 16.31
N ALA A 272 -8.76 3.30 16.44
CA ALA A 272 -7.40 2.73 16.38
C ALA A 272 -6.80 2.87 14.97
N ALA A 273 -7.60 2.65 13.93
CA ALA A 273 -7.19 2.86 12.55
C ALA A 273 -6.95 4.35 12.23
N GLU A 274 -7.81 5.24 12.74
CA GLU A 274 -7.62 6.69 12.68
C GLU A 274 -6.25 7.11 13.24
N GLN A 275 -5.85 6.56 14.39
CA GLN A 275 -4.53 6.84 14.98
C GLN A 275 -3.36 6.27 14.16
N GLY A 276 -3.59 5.22 13.38
CA GLY A 276 -2.61 4.68 12.42
C GLY A 276 -2.42 5.61 11.23
N LEU A 277 -3.52 6.07 10.64
CA LEU A 277 -3.47 7.02 9.53
C LEU A 277 -2.94 8.40 9.98
N GLU A 278 -3.27 8.85 11.20
CA GLU A 278 -2.67 10.06 11.78
C GLU A 278 -1.16 9.91 11.95
N TRP A 279 -0.67 8.76 12.44
CA TRP A 279 0.77 8.48 12.51
C TRP A 279 1.39 8.49 11.11
N THR A 280 0.77 7.83 10.13
CA THR A 280 1.23 7.80 8.74
C THR A 280 1.32 9.22 8.19
N TYR A 281 0.32 10.06 8.44
CA TYR A 281 0.32 11.45 7.99
C TYR A 281 1.48 12.24 8.60
N GLU A 282 1.73 12.11 9.90
CA GLU A 282 2.81 12.82 10.58
C GLU A 282 4.21 12.42 10.06
N HIS A 283 4.36 11.16 9.62
CA HIS A 283 5.64 10.60 9.16
C HIS A 283 5.83 10.56 7.64
N SER A 284 4.81 10.93 6.87
CA SER A 284 4.86 11.02 5.40
C SER A 284 4.94 12.46 4.88
N ILE A 285 4.98 13.47 5.76
CA ILE A 285 5.11 14.87 5.35
C ILE A 285 6.35 15.02 4.46
N PRO A 286 6.25 15.51 3.21
CA PRO A 286 7.35 15.46 2.24
C PRO A 286 8.68 16.07 2.73
N THR A 287 8.63 17.08 3.59
CA THR A 287 9.83 17.72 4.16
C THR A 287 10.46 16.97 5.33
N GLN A 288 9.79 15.95 5.87
CA GLN A 288 10.12 15.22 7.11
C GLN A 288 9.86 13.71 6.97
N ASN A 289 9.85 13.18 5.74
CA ASN A 289 9.54 11.78 5.45
C ASN A 289 10.78 10.89 5.57
N THR A 290 11.24 10.63 6.79
CA THR A 290 12.45 9.83 7.06
C THR A 290 12.29 8.35 6.73
N TYR A 291 11.06 7.89 6.60
CA TYR A 291 10.73 6.50 6.29
C TYR A 291 10.38 6.31 4.80
N HIS A 292 10.43 7.36 3.97
CA HIS A 292 10.07 7.29 2.56
C HIS A 292 8.65 6.73 2.31
N ILE A 293 7.72 7.00 3.23
CA ILE A 293 6.33 6.54 3.16
C ILE A 293 5.62 7.25 2.03
N ARG A 294 5.16 6.49 1.03
CA ARG A 294 4.35 6.97 -0.10
C ARG A 294 3.09 6.15 -0.32
N VAL A 295 2.92 5.04 0.41
CA VAL A 295 1.79 4.13 0.30
C VAL A 295 1.33 3.72 1.69
N VAL A 296 0.02 3.63 1.89
CA VAL A 296 -0.58 2.90 3.01
C VAL A 296 -1.63 1.92 2.50
N SER A 297 -1.46 0.65 2.85
CA SER A 297 -2.36 -0.44 2.52
C SER A 297 -3.25 -0.76 3.72
N ASN A 298 -4.55 -0.86 3.49
CA ASN A 298 -5.56 -1.04 4.53
C ASN A 298 -6.50 -2.21 4.17
N SER A 299 -6.28 -3.35 4.81
CA SER A 299 -7.05 -4.58 4.57
C SER A 299 -8.16 -4.80 5.62
N TRP A 300 -8.88 -3.72 5.94
CA TRP A 300 -9.96 -3.67 6.92
C TRP A 300 -11.03 -2.67 6.50
N GLY A 301 -12.20 -2.73 7.12
CA GLY A 301 -13.26 -1.78 6.81
C GLY A 301 -14.60 -2.03 7.47
N THR A 302 -15.62 -1.33 6.98
CA THR A 302 -17.03 -1.59 7.29
C THR A 302 -17.89 -1.39 6.06
N ASP A 303 -18.96 -2.16 5.93
CA ASP A 303 -19.90 -2.04 4.82
C ASP A 303 -20.75 -0.77 4.91
N GLY A 304 -20.92 -0.07 3.78
CA GLY A 304 -21.81 1.09 3.68
C GLY A 304 -21.44 2.05 2.55
N ASP A 305 -22.15 3.18 2.50
CA ASP A 305 -21.86 4.26 1.56
C ASP A 305 -20.81 5.22 2.14
N TYR A 306 -20.08 5.89 1.26
CA TYR A 306 -19.08 6.90 1.61
C TYR A 306 -19.67 8.01 2.49
N ASP A 307 -18.94 8.39 3.53
CA ASP A 307 -19.26 9.52 4.38
C ASP A 307 -18.12 10.56 4.36
N PRO A 308 -18.32 11.72 3.72
CA PRO A 308 -17.32 12.79 3.61
C PRO A 308 -16.91 13.40 4.95
N ASN A 309 -17.71 13.21 6.01
CA ASN A 309 -17.39 13.72 7.34
C ASN A 309 -16.77 12.65 8.24
N GLY A 310 -16.69 11.39 7.80
CA GLY A 310 -16.07 10.30 8.53
C GLY A 310 -14.61 10.59 8.86
N ALA A 311 -14.13 10.07 9.99
CA ALA A 311 -12.76 10.28 10.44
C ALA A 311 -11.74 9.74 9.43
N ILE A 312 -11.94 8.51 8.96
CA ILE A 312 -11.05 7.83 8.01
C ILE A 312 -11.03 8.53 6.66
N ALA A 313 -12.20 8.91 6.12
CA ALA A 313 -12.31 9.66 4.87
C ALA A 313 -11.54 10.99 4.95
N THR A 314 -11.74 11.76 6.04
CA THR A 314 -11.05 13.05 6.22
C THR A 314 -9.53 12.89 6.25
N ILE A 315 -8.99 11.82 6.85
CA ILE A 315 -7.53 11.61 6.90
C ILE A 315 -7.01 11.06 5.57
N THR A 316 -7.78 10.22 4.89
CA THR A 316 -7.47 9.71 3.55
C THR A 316 -7.27 10.88 2.57
N ASP A 317 -8.24 11.79 2.51
CA ASP A 317 -8.16 12.99 1.66
C ASP A 317 -6.91 13.83 1.98
N LYS A 318 -6.52 13.91 3.25
CA LYS A 318 -5.33 14.64 3.71
C LYS A 318 -4.03 13.93 3.36
N LEU A 319 -3.96 12.61 3.52
CA LEU A 319 -2.80 11.81 3.14
C LEU A 319 -2.54 11.92 1.64
N THR A 320 -3.59 11.76 0.85
CA THR A 320 -3.52 11.92 -0.60
C THR A 320 -3.13 13.35 -0.92
N PHE A 321 -3.94 14.35 -0.55
CA PHE A 321 -3.73 15.74 -0.98
C PHE A 321 -2.48 16.43 -0.40
N ASP A 322 -2.28 16.37 0.92
CA ASP A 322 -1.23 17.15 1.60
C ASP A 322 0.15 16.48 1.47
N ASN A 323 0.20 15.15 1.42
CA ASN A 323 1.45 14.38 1.45
C ASN A 323 1.74 13.55 0.18
N GLY A 324 0.79 13.41 -0.76
CA GLY A 324 0.97 12.58 -1.96
C GLY A 324 1.15 11.10 -1.63
N VAL A 325 0.43 10.61 -0.61
CA VAL A 325 0.40 9.20 -0.23
C VAL A 325 -0.75 8.50 -0.94
N ALA A 326 -0.47 7.39 -1.61
CA ALA A 326 -1.51 6.50 -2.13
C ALA A 326 -2.15 5.71 -0.98
N VAL A 327 -3.46 5.85 -0.80
CA VAL A 327 -4.23 5.16 0.24
C VAL A 327 -5.06 4.06 -0.41
N ILE A 328 -4.80 2.81 -0.07
CA ILE A 328 -5.39 1.64 -0.74
C ILE A 328 -6.26 0.89 0.27
N PHE A 329 -7.49 0.53 -0.11
CA PHE A 329 -8.45 -0.18 0.72
C PHE A 329 -9.02 -1.43 0.04
N ALA A 330 -9.27 -2.45 0.85
CA ALA A 330 -10.04 -3.62 0.45
C ALA A 330 -11.52 -3.28 0.21
N ALA A 331 -12.12 -3.81 -0.87
CA ALA A 331 -13.52 -3.55 -1.21
C ALA A 331 -14.56 -4.17 -0.25
N SER A 332 -14.19 -5.11 0.63
CA SER A 332 -15.03 -5.94 1.54
C SER A 332 -15.34 -7.36 1.02
N ASN A 333 -15.57 -8.31 1.93
CA ASN A 333 -15.92 -9.73 1.66
C ASN A 333 -17.42 -10.05 1.76
N SER A 334 -18.27 -9.04 1.83
CA SER A 334 -19.71 -9.20 2.04
C SER A 334 -20.51 -9.54 0.77
N GLY A 335 -19.84 -9.61 -0.40
CA GLY A 335 -20.45 -9.91 -1.69
C GLY A 335 -21.51 -8.88 -2.07
N GLY A 336 -22.71 -9.35 -2.38
CA GLY A 336 -23.84 -8.49 -2.76
C GLY A 336 -24.30 -8.75 -4.18
N SER A 337 -25.55 -8.38 -4.48
CA SER A 337 -26.11 -8.63 -5.81
C SER A 337 -25.59 -7.66 -6.85
N GLY A 338 -25.32 -6.39 -6.51
CA GLY A 338 -24.83 -5.35 -7.44
C GLY A 338 -25.81 -4.96 -8.57
N GLY A 339 -26.60 -5.90 -9.11
CA GLY A 339 -27.43 -5.74 -10.32
C GLY A 339 -28.95 -5.80 -10.11
N GLY A 340 -29.46 -5.79 -8.86
CA GLY A 340 -30.90 -5.84 -8.56
C GLY A 340 -31.71 -4.55 -8.78
N GLY A 341 -31.06 -3.42 -9.10
CA GLY A 341 -31.65 -2.06 -9.18
C GLY A 341 -30.87 -1.04 -8.35
N GLU A 342 -31.46 0.15 -8.08
CA GLU A 342 -31.03 1.04 -6.98
C GLU A 342 -30.82 0.15 -5.76
N CYS A 343 -29.58 0.00 -5.29
CA CYS A 343 -29.24 -0.84 -4.15
C CYS A 343 -30.26 -0.61 -3.05
N SER A 344 -31.13 -1.58 -2.83
CA SER A 344 -32.31 -1.44 -1.96
C SER A 344 -31.91 -1.52 -0.48
N GLY A 345 -30.86 -0.78 -0.09
CA GLY A 345 -30.16 -0.87 1.18
C GLY A 345 -29.19 -2.06 1.27
N ASP A 346 -28.65 -2.55 0.15
CA ASP A 346 -27.73 -3.71 0.09
C ASP A 346 -26.33 -3.32 -0.44
N LEU A 347 -25.90 -2.06 -0.25
CA LEU A 347 -24.53 -1.67 -0.53
C LEU A 347 -23.62 -2.31 0.53
N ARG A 348 -22.64 -3.10 0.08
CA ARG A 348 -21.76 -3.91 0.94
C ARG A 348 -20.29 -3.60 0.75
N THR A 349 -19.97 -2.65 -0.12
CA THR A 349 -18.60 -2.19 -0.29
C THR A 349 -18.13 -1.48 0.97
N ASN A 350 -16.83 -1.48 1.17
CA ASN A 350 -16.19 -0.78 2.26
C ASN A 350 -16.41 0.74 2.13
N VAL A 351 -16.98 1.37 3.17
CA VAL A 351 -17.21 2.83 3.26
C VAL A 351 -15.93 3.62 2.96
N TYR A 352 -14.78 3.11 3.40
CA TYR A 352 -13.50 3.79 3.25
C TYR A 352 -12.91 3.61 1.85
N ALA A 353 -13.14 2.46 1.21
CA ALA A 353 -12.74 2.22 -0.17
C ALA A 353 -13.56 3.06 -1.16
N ASN A 354 -14.78 3.44 -0.80
CA ASN A 354 -15.61 4.37 -1.58
C ASN A 354 -15.18 5.85 -1.41
N THR A 355 -14.11 6.14 -0.65
CA THR A 355 -13.58 7.50 -0.53
C THR A 355 -12.95 7.88 -1.86
N PRO A 356 -13.32 9.01 -2.49
CA PRO A 356 -12.84 9.35 -3.83
C PRO A 356 -11.32 9.42 -4.00
N SER A 357 -10.58 9.66 -2.91
CA SER A 357 -9.12 9.77 -2.92
C SER A 357 -8.40 8.46 -2.54
N ALA A 358 -9.14 7.36 -2.38
CA ALA A 358 -8.65 6.03 -2.04
C ALA A 358 -8.84 5.05 -3.20
N ILE A 359 -7.88 4.14 -3.33
CA ILE A 359 -7.90 3.07 -4.33
C ILE A 359 -8.60 1.84 -3.74
N SER A 360 -9.72 1.45 -4.33
CA SER A 360 -10.59 0.33 -3.98
C SER A 360 -10.24 -0.94 -4.75
N VAL A 361 -9.96 -2.03 -4.02
CA VAL A 361 -9.47 -3.28 -4.61
C VAL A 361 -10.46 -4.44 -4.45
N ALA A 362 -10.89 -4.99 -5.59
CA ALA A 362 -11.71 -6.20 -5.67
C ALA A 362 -10.86 -7.49 -5.61
N ALA A 363 -11.48 -8.58 -5.17
CA ALA A 363 -10.84 -9.90 -5.14
C ALA A 363 -11.21 -10.75 -6.37
N LEU A 364 -10.17 -11.22 -7.06
CA LEU A 364 -10.26 -12.19 -8.16
C LEU A 364 -9.86 -13.59 -7.68
N THR A 365 -10.18 -14.60 -8.47
CA THR A 365 -9.68 -15.97 -8.30
C THR A 365 -8.15 -16.01 -8.35
N HIS A 366 -7.55 -17.10 -7.86
CA HIS A 366 -6.08 -17.24 -7.79
C HIS A 366 -5.37 -16.97 -9.12
N ASP A 367 -5.97 -17.44 -10.22
CA ASP A 367 -5.50 -17.25 -11.60
C ASP A 367 -5.89 -15.90 -12.22
N GLY A 368 -6.59 -15.04 -11.47
CA GLY A 368 -7.05 -13.73 -11.91
C GLY A 368 -8.14 -13.74 -12.99
N THR A 369 -8.78 -14.88 -13.27
CA THR A 369 -9.70 -15.00 -14.41
C THR A 369 -11.15 -14.63 -14.11
N GLN A 370 -11.57 -14.61 -12.85
CA GLN A 370 -12.95 -14.38 -12.45
C GLN A 370 -13.04 -13.61 -11.12
N VAL A 371 -14.14 -12.89 -10.89
CA VAL A 371 -14.43 -12.32 -9.57
C VAL A 371 -14.80 -13.41 -8.57
N THR A 372 -14.35 -13.28 -7.32
CA THR A 372 -14.74 -14.23 -6.26
C THR A 372 -16.17 -14.01 -5.82
N SER A 373 -16.77 -15.05 -5.22
CA SER A 373 -18.12 -14.96 -4.66
C SER A 373 -18.27 -13.91 -3.56
N PHE A 374 -17.20 -13.70 -2.79
CA PHE A 374 -17.20 -12.86 -1.60
C PHE A 374 -16.81 -11.41 -1.89
N SER A 375 -16.11 -11.13 -3.00
CA SER A 375 -15.71 -9.74 -3.32
C SER A 375 -16.95 -8.85 -3.37
N SER A 376 -16.94 -7.77 -2.59
CA SER A 376 -18.08 -6.87 -2.55
C SER A 376 -18.23 -6.12 -3.87
N ARG A 377 -19.49 -5.87 -4.21
CA ARG A 377 -19.88 -5.29 -5.50
C ARG A 377 -20.50 -3.92 -5.26
N GLY A 378 -20.06 -2.94 -6.05
CA GLY A 378 -20.67 -1.63 -6.12
C GLY A 378 -22.10 -1.67 -6.63
N CYS A 379 -22.81 -0.58 -6.40
CA CYS A 379 -24.17 -0.39 -6.88
C CYS A 379 -24.13 0.07 -8.34
N MET A 380 -24.75 -0.69 -9.24
CA MET A 380 -24.73 -0.40 -10.69
C MET A 380 -25.16 1.05 -11.07
N ASN A 381 -25.88 1.79 -10.23
CA ASN A 381 -26.28 3.18 -10.49
C ASN A 381 -25.57 4.23 -9.60
N GLN A 382 -24.53 3.83 -8.87
CA GLN A 382 -23.71 4.66 -7.99
C GLN A 382 -22.24 4.32 -8.24
N GLN A 383 -21.64 4.98 -9.23
CA GLN A 383 -20.34 4.58 -9.75
C GLN A 383 -19.19 4.72 -8.75
N HIS A 384 -19.26 5.69 -7.83
CA HIS A 384 -18.27 5.86 -6.74
C HIS A 384 -18.21 4.70 -5.74
N THR A 385 -19.12 3.73 -5.85
CA THR A 385 -19.10 2.53 -5.02
C THR A 385 -18.45 1.36 -5.74
N TRP A 386 -18.00 1.53 -6.99
CA TRP A 386 -17.40 0.47 -7.76
C TRP A 386 -15.93 0.34 -7.35
N PRO A 387 -15.36 -0.87 -7.32
CA PRO A 387 -13.92 -1.02 -7.21
C PRO A 387 -13.21 -0.39 -8.41
N ASP A 388 -11.98 0.10 -8.23
CA ASP A 388 -11.19 0.72 -9.32
C ASP A 388 -10.46 -0.37 -10.10
N VAL A 389 -9.89 -1.34 -9.38
CA VAL A 389 -9.15 -2.48 -9.93
C VAL A 389 -9.37 -3.77 -9.14
N GLY A 390 -8.94 -4.90 -9.70
CA GLY A 390 -8.96 -6.21 -9.06
C GLY A 390 -7.59 -6.87 -9.02
N ALA A 391 -7.35 -7.67 -7.98
CA ALA A 391 -6.14 -8.48 -7.83
C ALA A 391 -6.48 -9.87 -7.26
N PRO A 392 -5.58 -10.87 -7.36
CA PRO A 392 -5.82 -12.19 -6.80
C PRO A 392 -6.10 -12.13 -5.29
N GLY A 393 -7.24 -12.67 -4.87
CA GLY A 393 -7.68 -12.66 -3.47
C GLY A 393 -8.15 -14.03 -2.97
N ARG A 394 -8.01 -15.10 -3.76
CA ARG A 394 -8.40 -16.45 -3.38
C ARG A 394 -7.17 -17.36 -3.25
N ASP A 395 -7.12 -18.10 -2.14
CA ASP A 395 -6.07 -19.06 -1.80
C ASP A 395 -4.65 -18.45 -1.94
N ILE A 396 -4.47 -17.26 -1.37
CA ILE A 396 -3.22 -16.51 -1.46
C ILE A 396 -2.27 -16.99 -0.38
N TRP A 397 -1.13 -17.54 -0.78
CA TRP A 397 -0.06 -17.95 0.11
C TRP A 397 0.81 -16.75 0.47
N ALA A 398 1.00 -16.48 1.75
CA ALA A 398 1.97 -15.49 2.21
C ALA A 398 2.42 -15.82 3.63
N THR A 399 3.29 -14.99 4.19
CA THR A 399 3.95 -15.21 5.46
C THR A 399 2.97 -15.45 6.60
N ALA A 400 3.25 -16.44 7.44
CA ALA A 400 2.44 -16.84 8.55
C ALA A 400 3.08 -16.43 9.88
N PRO A 401 2.37 -15.72 10.76
CA PRO A 401 2.83 -15.47 12.11
C PRO A 401 2.49 -16.65 13.03
N ARG A 402 3.15 -16.69 14.18
CA ARG A 402 3.06 -17.83 15.10
C ARG A 402 2.16 -17.52 16.29
N GLY A 403 1.38 -18.51 16.71
CA GLY A 403 0.59 -18.43 17.96
C GLY A 403 -0.63 -17.51 17.88
N THR A 404 -1.06 -17.18 16.66
CA THR A 404 -2.19 -16.29 16.41
C THR A 404 -3.49 -17.07 16.11
N ALA A 405 -4.61 -16.35 16.03
CA ALA A 405 -5.92 -16.94 15.75
C ALA A 405 -5.98 -17.59 14.35
N ILE A 406 -5.42 -16.93 13.33
CA ILE A 406 -5.38 -17.47 11.97
C ILE A 406 -4.45 -18.67 11.91
N ASP A 407 -3.24 -18.59 12.51
CA ASP A 407 -2.35 -19.77 12.65
C ASP A 407 -3.14 -20.96 13.19
N ALA A 408 -3.89 -20.78 14.29
CA ALA A 408 -4.70 -21.85 14.86
C ALA A 408 -5.75 -22.46 13.91
N SER A 409 -6.29 -21.67 12.96
CA SER A 409 -7.27 -22.11 11.98
C SER A 409 -6.65 -22.72 10.72
N THR A 410 -5.42 -22.35 10.37
CA THR A 410 -4.74 -22.79 9.14
C THR A 410 -3.69 -23.88 9.37
N ARG A 411 -3.41 -24.28 10.63
CA ARG A 411 -2.43 -25.35 10.99
C ARG A 411 -2.54 -26.65 10.19
N THR A 412 -3.71 -26.97 9.64
CA THR A 412 -3.92 -28.19 8.85
C THR A 412 -3.38 -28.10 7.41
N GLN A 413 -2.96 -26.92 6.95
CA GLN A 413 -2.36 -26.69 5.63
C GLN A 413 -0.95 -27.27 5.51
N GLY A 414 -0.26 -27.51 6.64
CA GLY A 414 0.98 -28.28 6.68
C GLY A 414 2.27 -27.45 6.58
N ASP A 415 2.16 -26.13 6.43
CA ASP A 415 3.27 -25.18 6.48
C ASP A 415 3.18 -24.29 7.74
N LEU A 416 4.32 -23.84 8.25
CA LEU A 416 4.44 -23.03 9.46
C LEU A 416 4.94 -21.61 9.21
N TYR A 417 5.56 -21.36 8.06
CA TYR A 417 6.06 -20.05 7.63
C TYR A 417 5.12 -19.40 6.64
N TYR A 418 4.27 -20.18 5.99
CA TYR A 418 3.28 -19.63 5.10
C TYR A 418 1.92 -20.23 5.36
N MET A 419 0.89 -19.49 5.00
CA MET A 419 -0.48 -19.95 5.01
C MET A 419 -1.23 -19.39 3.81
N ALA A 420 -2.23 -20.13 3.37
CA ALA A 420 -3.20 -19.67 2.39
C ALA A 420 -4.47 -19.17 3.06
N ILE A 421 -4.83 -17.92 2.80
CA ILE A 421 -6.12 -17.34 3.17
C ILE A 421 -6.73 -16.61 1.97
N SER A 422 -8.04 -16.36 2.04
CA SER A 422 -8.80 -15.70 0.97
C SER A 422 -9.49 -14.44 1.48
N GLY A 423 -9.59 -13.42 0.65
CA GLY A 423 -10.29 -12.17 0.95
C GLY A 423 -9.86 -11.03 0.03
N THR A 424 -10.66 -9.97 -0.03
CA THR A 424 -10.22 -8.67 -0.57
C THR A 424 -9.00 -8.16 0.18
N SER A 425 -8.84 -8.52 1.45
CA SER A 425 -7.63 -8.26 2.24
C SER A 425 -6.35 -8.84 1.67
N MET A 426 -6.41 -9.88 0.84
CA MET A 426 -5.24 -10.47 0.18
C MET A 426 -5.05 -9.90 -1.24
N ALA A 427 -6.11 -9.37 -1.85
CA ALA A 427 -6.03 -8.65 -3.12
C ALA A 427 -5.38 -7.26 -2.93
N THR A 428 -5.81 -6.51 -1.91
CA THR A 428 -5.27 -5.18 -1.56
C THR A 428 -3.74 -5.13 -1.46
N PRO A 429 -3.05 -6.04 -0.74
CA PRO A 429 -1.60 -6.00 -0.64
C PRO A 429 -0.85 -6.35 -1.93
N HIS A 430 -1.48 -7.04 -2.90
CA HIS A 430 -0.87 -7.14 -4.23
C HIS A 430 -0.74 -5.72 -4.83
N VAL A 431 -1.82 -4.92 -4.78
CA VAL A 431 -1.81 -3.52 -5.24
C VAL A 431 -0.89 -2.64 -4.38
N GLY A 432 -0.83 -2.89 -3.07
CA GLY A 432 0.12 -2.23 -2.17
C GLY A 432 1.58 -2.48 -2.54
N GLY A 433 1.94 -3.70 -2.92
CA GLY A 433 3.27 -4.01 -3.46
C GLY A 433 3.52 -3.36 -4.82
N MET A 434 2.53 -3.38 -5.73
CA MET A 434 2.63 -2.67 -7.02
C MET A 434 2.91 -1.19 -6.85
N ALA A 435 2.19 -0.55 -5.93
CA ALA A 435 2.39 0.84 -5.57
C ALA A 435 3.83 1.09 -5.11
N GLY A 436 4.39 0.19 -4.30
CA GLY A 436 5.80 0.23 -3.88
C GLY A 436 6.77 0.22 -5.06
N VAL A 437 6.60 -0.72 -6.00
CA VAL A 437 7.45 -0.81 -7.21
C VAL A 437 7.30 0.43 -8.09
N ILE A 438 6.07 0.89 -8.31
CA ILE A 438 5.77 2.04 -9.18
C ILE A 438 6.34 3.35 -8.60
N LEU A 439 6.23 3.55 -7.29
CA LEU A 439 6.69 4.79 -6.65
C LEU A 439 8.21 4.86 -6.49
N ASP A 440 8.90 3.72 -6.44
CA ASP A 440 10.36 3.65 -6.52
C ASP A 440 10.85 4.22 -7.87
N ILE A 441 10.28 3.71 -8.96
CA ILE A 441 10.75 4.05 -10.32
C ILE A 441 10.23 5.38 -10.86
N ALA A 442 9.16 5.93 -10.25
CA ALA A 442 8.55 7.20 -10.61
C ALA A 442 8.24 8.06 -9.35
N PRO A 443 9.27 8.59 -8.67
CA PRO A 443 9.08 9.37 -7.44
C PRO A 443 8.33 10.69 -7.65
N SER A 444 8.21 11.17 -8.91
CA SER A 444 7.42 12.36 -9.27
C SER A 444 5.91 12.16 -9.24
N LEU A 445 5.42 10.91 -9.11
CA LEU A 445 3.99 10.65 -8.94
C LEU A 445 3.48 11.30 -7.66
N GLY A 446 2.23 11.73 -7.67
CA GLY A 446 1.58 12.28 -6.48
C GLY A 446 0.09 12.49 -6.70
N VAL A 447 -0.39 13.64 -6.23
CA VAL A 447 -1.79 14.04 -6.40
C VAL A 447 -2.03 14.48 -7.84
N ALA A 448 -3.11 13.98 -8.44
CA ALA A 448 -3.52 14.35 -9.77
C ALA A 448 -4.03 15.79 -9.87
N ASP A 449 -3.74 16.42 -11.01
CA ASP A 449 -4.30 17.74 -11.36
C ASP A 449 -5.78 17.69 -11.79
N TYR A 450 -6.35 16.49 -11.93
CA TYR A 450 -7.76 16.26 -12.23
C TYR A 450 -8.54 15.82 -10.99
N HIS A 451 -9.87 15.98 -11.06
CA HIS A 451 -10.84 15.65 -10.01
C HIS A 451 -11.78 14.51 -10.42
N ARG A 452 -11.56 13.97 -11.62
CA ARG A 452 -12.42 12.99 -12.28
C ARG A 452 -11.54 11.99 -12.98
N GLU A 453 -11.87 10.73 -12.82
CA GLU A 453 -11.13 9.62 -13.39
C GLU A 453 -11.64 9.26 -14.78
N ASP A 454 -11.02 8.28 -15.42
CA ASP A 454 -11.36 7.93 -16.79
C ASP A 454 -12.79 7.36 -16.92
N HIS A 455 -13.27 6.74 -15.84
CA HIS A 455 -14.56 6.10 -15.78
C HIS A 455 -15.68 7.07 -15.39
N ASP A 456 -15.36 8.31 -14.99
CA ASP A 456 -16.33 9.35 -14.61
C ASP A 456 -16.98 10.10 -15.78
N GLU A 457 -16.65 9.69 -17.01
CA GLU A 457 -17.13 10.33 -18.23
C GLU A 457 -17.55 9.32 -19.30
N GLY A 458 -18.35 9.76 -20.27
CA GLY A 458 -18.68 8.94 -21.45
C GLY A 458 -19.75 7.88 -21.21
N ASP A 459 -19.54 6.68 -21.77
CA ASP A 459 -20.53 5.59 -21.81
C ASP A 459 -20.52 4.73 -20.54
N SER A 460 -19.58 4.97 -19.61
CA SER A 460 -19.53 4.33 -18.29
C SER A 460 -20.57 4.87 -17.31
N LEU A 461 -21.10 6.06 -17.57
CA LEU A 461 -22.07 6.74 -16.70
C LEU A 461 -23.44 6.05 -16.70
N VAL A 462 -23.70 5.30 -15.63
CA VAL A 462 -24.99 4.62 -15.45
C VAL A 462 -25.98 5.49 -14.68
N GLY A 463 -26.86 6.19 -15.41
CA GLY A 463 -28.06 6.83 -14.84
C GLY A 463 -28.35 8.31 -15.19
N GLY A 464 -27.68 8.88 -16.21
CA GLY A 464 -27.96 10.24 -16.71
C GLY A 464 -27.04 11.33 -16.15
N ASP A 465 -27.21 12.59 -16.57
CA ASP A 465 -26.28 13.68 -16.22
C ASP A 465 -26.15 13.87 -14.68
N GLY A 466 -25.00 13.47 -14.12
CA GLY A 466 -24.60 13.66 -12.71
C GLY A 466 -24.87 12.49 -11.76
N THR A 467 -24.62 11.24 -12.16
CA THR A 467 -25.01 10.06 -11.36
C THR A 467 -24.31 9.95 -10.00
N ALA A 468 -25.14 10.18 -8.96
CA ALA A 468 -25.06 9.88 -7.52
C ALA A 468 -23.84 10.34 -6.69
N ALA A 469 -22.61 10.36 -7.21
CA ALA A 469 -21.43 10.65 -6.40
C ALA A 469 -20.99 12.13 -6.48
N TYR A 470 -20.85 12.63 -7.70
CA TYR A 470 -20.09 13.84 -7.95
C TYR A 470 -20.92 15.12 -7.89
N GLY A 471 -22.25 14.98 -7.85
CA GLY A 471 -23.18 16.08 -7.58
C GLY A 471 -23.47 16.28 -6.08
N GLN A 472 -22.83 15.54 -5.18
CA GLN A 472 -23.03 15.68 -3.73
C GLN A 472 -22.49 17.01 -3.21
N PHE A 473 -21.46 17.55 -3.85
CA PHE A 473 -20.84 18.83 -3.48
C PHE A 473 -20.80 19.79 -4.66
N GLU A 474 -21.21 21.04 -4.42
CA GLU A 474 -21.19 22.09 -5.45
C GLU A 474 -19.77 22.47 -5.89
N ASP A 475 -18.74 22.11 -5.11
CA ASP A 475 -17.33 22.46 -5.30
C ASP A 475 -16.44 21.29 -5.70
N TRP A 476 -17.00 20.16 -6.17
CA TRP A 476 -16.27 18.94 -6.57
C TRP A 476 -15.04 19.26 -7.42
N ASP A 477 -15.18 19.97 -8.54
CA ASP A 477 -14.08 20.26 -9.47
C ASP A 477 -13.00 21.23 -8.90
N THR A 478 -13.08 21.59 -7.62
CA THR A 478 -12.12 22.46 -6.93
C THR A 478 -11.73 22.00 -5.52
N GLY A 479 -12.44 21.04 -4.94
CA GLY A 479 -12.26 20.61 -3.56
C GLY A 479 -11.10 19.64 -3.40
N ASN A 480 -10.25 19.82 -2.38
CA ASN A 480 -9.11 18.93 -2.15
C ASN A 480 -9.51 17.45 -1.91
N TYR A 481 -10.71 17.21 -1.35
CA TYR A 481 -11.24 15.88 -1.04
C TYR A 481 -11.63 15.04 -2.28
N SER A 482 -11.61 15.64 -3.47
CA SER A 482 -11.93 14.96 -4.74
C SER A 482 -10.70 14.81 -5.64
N ARG A 483 -9.53 15.12 -5.09
CA ARG A 483 -8.26 14.91 -5.78
C ARG A 483 -7.86 13.45 -5.60
N VAL A 484 -7.57 12.78 -6.70
CA VAL A 484 -7.14 11.38 -6.72
C VAL A 484 -5.62 11.29 -6.80
N HIS A 485 -5.06 10.12 -6.52
CA HIS A 485 -3.62 9.88 -6.69
C HIS A 485 -3.34 9.41 -8.12
N GLU A 486 -2.29 9.89 -8.77
CA GLU A 486 -1.97 9.51 -10.17
C GLU A 486 -1.72 8.00 -10.35
N LEU A 487 -1.29 7.33 -9.28
CA LEU A 487 -1.15 5.87 -9.22
C LEU A 487 -2.45 5.15 -9.57
N GLU A 488 -3.59 5.66 -9.13
CA GLU A 488 -4.91 5.08 -9.38
C GLU A 488 -5.17 4.94 -10.87
N LEU A 489 -5.11 6.06 -11.60
CA LEU A 489 -5.27 6.07 -13.04
C LEU A 489 -4.23 5.21 -13.77
N ILE A 490 -2.98 5.13 -13.27
CA ILE A 490 -1.98 4.22 -13.85
C ILE A 490 -2.42 2.76 -13.72
N LEU A 491 -2.93 2.36 -12.55
CA LEU A 491 -3.43 1.00 -12.31
C LEU A 491 -4.65 0.71 -13.20
N GLU A 492 -5.58 1.66 -13.31
CA GLU A 492 -6.77 1.55 -14.16
C GLU A 492 -6.42 1.36 -15.63
N LEU A 493 -5.59 2.25 -16.19
CA LEU A 493 -5.24 2.27 -17.62
C LEU A 493 -4.45 1.03 -18.07
N THR A 494 -3.75 0.39 -17.13
CA THR A 494 -2.90 -0.78 -17.41
C THR A 494 -3.56 -2.10 -17.04
N ALA A 495 -4.68 -2.06 -16.32
CA ALA A 495 -5.43 -3.25 -15.96
C ALA A 495 -5.96 -4.01 -17.19
N ARG A 496 -6.03 -5.34 -17.04
CA ARG A 496 -6.47 -6.27 -18.08
C ARG A 496 -7.84 -6.79 -17.71
N TYR A 497 -8.83 -6.58 -18.59
CA TYR A 497 -10.19 -7.12 -18.42
C TYR A 497 -10.47 -8.38 -19.27
N GLU A 498 -9.57 -8.71 -20.22
CA GLU A 498 -9.82 -9.79 -21.19
C GLU A 498 -10.10 -11.14 -20.50
N GLY A 499 -11.22 -11.79 -20.86
CA GLY A 499 -11.63 -13.07 -20.29
C GLY A 499 -12.52 -12.98 -19.03
N MET A 500 -12.68 -11.80 -18.43
CA MET A 500 -13.49 -11.60 -17.20
C MET A 500 -14.95 -11.16 -17.45
N ALA A 501 -15.32 -10.97 -18.71
CA ALA A 501 -16.67 -10.56 -19.09
C ALA A 501 -17.71 -11.61 -18.67
N ASN A 502 -18.61 -11.26 -17.73
CA ASN A 502 -19.62 -12.15 -17.17
C ASN A 502 -19.05 -13.42 -16.51
N SER A 503 -17.81 -13.36 -16.01
CA SER A 503 -17.16 -14.48 -15.31
C SER A 503 -17.30 -14.31 -13.80
N CYS A 504 -17.78 -15.34 -13.13
CA CYS A 504 -17.89 -15.46 -11.67
C CYS A 504 -17.34 -16.81 -11.27
N GLU A 505 -16.73 -16.87 -10.09
CA GLU A 505 -16.21 -18.10 -9.50
C GLU A 505 -17.11 -19.34 -9.72
N ASP A 506 -16.51 -20.38 -10.31
CA ASP A 506 -17.20 -21.60 -10.69
C ASP A 506 -17.87 -22.30 -9.49
N GLY A 507 -19.09 -22.77 -9.71
CA GLY A 507 -19.81 -23.58 -8.71
C GLY A 507 -20.51 -22.77 -7.61
N ASN A 508 -20.43 -21.44 -7.64
CA ASN A 508 -21.22 -20.61 -6.75
C ASN A 508 -22.66 -20.44 -7.25
N ALA A 509 -23.63 -21.00 -6.51
CA ALA A 509 -25.05 -20.86 -6.83
C ALA A 509 -25.65 -19.52 -6.35
N ASP A 510 -24.98 -18.84 -5.41
CA ASP A 510 -25.44 -17.60 -4.77
C ASP A 510 -25.03 -16.35 -5.56
N ASP A 511 -24.04 -16.46 -6.45
CA ASP A 511 -23.67 -15.44 -7.42
C ASP A 511 -23.53 -16.05 -8.82
N ALA A 512 -24.65 -16.10 -9.52
CA ALA A 512 -24.72 -16.73 -10.83
C ALA A 512 -24.34 -15.77 -11.99
N CYS A 513 -23.79 -14.57 -11.70
CA CYS A 513 -23.39 -13.60 -12.72
C CYS A 513 -24.53 -13.16 -13.69
N ASN A 514 -25.80 -13.45 -13.34
CA ASN A 514 -26.93 -13.36 -14.28
C ASN A 514 -27.47 -11.95 -14.51
N ASP A 515 -27.08 -11.01 -13.65
CA ASP A 515 -27.47 -9.60 -13.66
C ASP A 515 -26.37 -8.68 -14.22
N ILE A 516 -25.26 -9.28 -14.69
CA ILE A 516 -24.18 -8.56 -15.36
C ILE A 516 -24.56 -8.32 -16.82
N PRO A 517 -24.34 -7.11 -17.34
CA PRO A 517 -24.54 -6.77 -18.73
C PRO A 517 -23.68 -7.67 -19.61
N ALA A 518 -24.28 -8.12 -20.73
CA ALA A 518 -23.55 -8.90 -21.72
C ALA A 518 -22.30 -8.17 -22.27
N GLU A 519 -22.30 -6.83 -22.21
CA GLU A 519 -21.17 -5.96 -22.54
C GLU A 519 -20.88 -5.07 -21.32
N CYS A 520 -19.60 -5.02 -20.90
CA CYS A 520 -19.13 -4.14 -19.82
C CYS A 520 -19.43 -2.66 -20.09
N TYR A 521 -19.41 -1.83 -19.05
CA TYR A 521 -19.40 -0.38 -19.26
C TYR A 521 -18.03 0.09 -19.75
N ARG A 522 -18.00 1.22 -20.47
CA ARG A 522 -16.82 1.69 -21.19
C ARG A 522 -16.34 3.02 -20.63
N SER A 523 -15.11 3.08 -20.13
CA SER A 523 -14.49 4.34 -19.70
C SER A 523 -14.20 5.25 -20.90
N ALA A 524 -13.66 6.45 -20.64
CA ALA A 524 -13.27 7.41 -21.66
C ALA A 524 -12.23 6.84 -22.67
N THR A 525 -11.41 5.86 -22.26
CA THR A 525 -10.44 5.17 -23.13
C THR A 525 -11.06 4.03 -23.94
N GLY A 526 -12.31 3.67 -23.64
CA GLY A 526 -12.99 2.51 -24.21
C GLY A 526 -12.64 1.18 -23.52
N GLN A 527 -11.86 1.21 -22.43
CA GLN A 527 -11.61 0.04 -21.58
C GLN A 527 -12.88 -0.35 -20.82
N CYS A 528 -12.96 -1.61 -20.41
CA CYS A 528 -14.08 -2.10 -19.63
C CYS A 528 -13.92 -1.65 -18.18
N HIS A 529 -14.97 -1.10 -17.59
CA HIS A 529 -15.03 -0.80 -16.17
C HIS A 529 -16.40 -1.25 -15.65
N ASP A 530 -16.47 -2.05 -14.57
CA ASP A 530 -17.75 -2.48 -14.00
C ASP A 530 -17.76 -2.57 -12.48
N TRP A 531 -18.96 -2.60 -11.91
CA TRP A 531 -19.20 -2.53 -10.47
C TRP A 531 -18.68 -3.71 -9.63
N ARG A 532 -18.09 -4.74 -10.24
CA ARG A 532 -17.59 -5.93 -9.54
C ARG A 532 -16.08 -5.91 -9.37
N ILE A 533 -15.37 -5.44 -10.41
CA ILE A 533 -13.91 -5.57 -10.52
C ILE A 533 -13.22 -4.31 -11.06
N GLY A 534 -13.98 -3.23 -11.27
CA GLY A 534 -13.45 -2.02 -11.90
C GLY A 534 -12.93 -2.29 -13.29
N HIS A 535 -11.71 -1.84 -13.55
CA HIS A 535 -10.96 -2.06 -14.80
C HIS A 535 -10.42 -3.48 -14.98
N GLY A 536 -10.50 -4.32 -13.94
CA GLY A 536 -10.09 -5.72 -13.99
C GLY A 536 -8.74 -5.97 -13.33
N LEU A 537 -8.03 -7.00 -13.81
CA LEU A 537 -6.81 -7.49 -13.18
C LEU A 537 -5.64 -6.53 -13.40
N THR A 538 -5.04 -6.05 -12.33
CA THR A 538 -3.84 -5.20 -12.35
C THR A 538 -2.64 -5.84 -13.08
N ASP A 539 -1.82 -5.02 -13.74
CA ASP A 539 -0.63 -5.42 -14.51
C ASP A 539 0.61 -4.60 -14.07
N VAL A 540 1.49 -5.20 -13.27
CA VAL A 540 2.70 -4.52 -12.76
C VAL A 540 3.63 -4.09 -13.89
N ASP A 541 3.83 -4.95 -14.89
CA ASP A 541 4.76 -4.74 -16.01
C ASP A 541 4.37 -3.50 -16.84
N ALA A 542 3.09 -3.40 -17.18
CA ALA A 542 2.57 -2.25 -17.90
C ALA A 542 2.51 -0.97 -17.03
N ALA A 543 2.15 -1.11 -15.75
CA ALA A 543 2.10 0.02 -14.82
C ALA A 543 3.47 0.66 -14.57
N VAL A 544 4.52 -0.15 -14.44
CA VAL A 544 5.91 0.31 -14.33
C VAL A 544 6.32 1.07 -15.59
N ALA A 545 6.04 0.55 -16.79
CA ALA A 545 6.35 1.24 -18.04
C ALA A 545 5.63 2.61 -18.15
N LEU A 546 4.34 2.67 -17.78
CA LEU A 546 3.55 3.90 -17.81
C LEU A 546 4.05 4.92 -16.80
N ALA A 547 4.27 4.52 -15.56
CA ALA A 547 4.79 5.38 -14.50
C ALA A 547 6.18 5.92 -14.84
N ARG A 548 7.07 5.05 -15.33
CA ARG A 548 8.42 5.44 -15.72
C ARG A 548 8.41 6.41 -16.91
N THR A 549 7.51 6.20 -17.86
CA THR A 549 7.29 7.14 -18.97
C THR A 549 6.96 8.53 -18.44
N LEU A 550 6.02 8.63 -17.48
CA LEU A 550 5.67 9.91 -16.86
C LEU A 550 6.87 10.55 -16.13
N GLN A 551 7.64 9.75 -15.39
CA GLN A 551 8.87 10.22 -14.73
C GLN A 551 9.84 10.85 -15.75
N LEU A 552 10.10 10.18 -16.88
CA LEU A 552 10.98 10.70 -17.93
C LEU A 552 10.45 11.97 -18.60
N MET A 553 9.14 12.13 -18.70
CA MET A 553 8.53 13.36 -19.23
C MET A 553 8.72 14.54 -18.27
N ARG A 554 8.62 14.29 -16.96
CA ARG A 554 8.72 15.28 -15.88
C ARG A 554 10.14 15.67 -15.52
N ASP A 555 11.06 14.70 -15.53
CA ASP A 555 12.47 14.83 -15.17
C ASP A 555 13.31 14.35 -16.36
N GLN A 556 13.48 15.26 -17.33
CA GLN A 556 14.12 14.94 -18.61
C GLN A 556 15.65 14.95 -18.52
N ASP A 557 16.23 15.62 -17.51
CA ASP A 557 17.67 15.66 -17.31
C ASP A 557 18.17 14.61 -16.30
N GLY A 558 17.26 13.93 -15.61
CA GLY A 558 17.53 12.79 -14.74
C GLY A 558 18.21 13.19 -13.44
N ASP A 559 18.05 14.43 -12.99
CA ASP A 559 18.65 14.93 -11.75
C ASP A 559 17.80 14.64 -10.51
N GLY A 560 16.61 14.06 -10.69
CA GLY A 560 15.66 13.69 -9.64
C GLY A 560 14.68 14.82 -9.28
N PHE A 561 14.75 15.98 -9.93
CA PHE A 561 13.81 17.08 -9.74
C PHE A 561 12.79 17.14 -10.89
N VAL A 562 11.57 17.56 -10.56
CA VAL A 562 10.52 17.74 -11.57
C VAL A 562 10.72 19.07 -12.28
N ASP A 563 11.09 19.01 -13.56
CA ASP A 563 11.24 20.15 -14.46
C ASP A 563 9.95 20.53 -15.17
N HIS A 564 9.17 19.51 -15.53
CA HIS A 564 8.01 19.62 -16.40
C HIS A 564 6.74 19.06 -15.74
N PRO A 565 6.24 19.71 -14.65
CA PRO A 565 5.05 19.24 -13.94
C PRO A 565 3.79 19.23 -14.81
N GLU A 566 3.77 19.92 -15.95
CA GLU A 566 2.65 19.98 -16.87
C GLU A 566 2.32 18.66 -17.61
N TYR A 567 3.23 17.67 -17.58
CA TYR A 567 2.92 16.33 -18.10
C TYR A 567 2.10 15.54 -17.09
N THR A 568 1.12 14.82 -17.60
CA THR A 568 0.13 14.04 -16.86
C THR A 568 0.21 12.58 -17.27
N VAL A 569 -0.41 11.70 -16.49
CA VAL A 569 -0.56 10.27 -16.82
C VAL A 569 -1.12 10.07 -18.23
N TRP A 570 -2.06 10.92 -18.65
CA TRP A 570 -2.64 10.88 -20.00
C TRP A 570 -1.60 11.07 -21.11
N ASP A 571 -0.64 11.97 -20.93
CA ASP A 571 0.40 12.19 -21.94
C ASP A 571 1.37 11.00 -22.01
N ALA A 572 1.69 10.42 -20.85
CA ALA A 572 2.53 9.24 -20.78
C ALA A 572 1.83 8.02 -21.42
N PHE A 573 0.52 7.87 -21.21
CA PHE A 573 -0.28 6.79 -21.76
C PHE A 573 -0.28 6.74 -23.29
N GLU A 574 -0.10 7.87 -23.97
CA GLU A 574 -0.02 7.90 -25.43
C GLU A 574 1.22 7.21 -26.01
N ILE A 575 2.30 7.07 -25.22
CA ILE A 575 3.60 6.62 -25.72
C ILE A 575 4.26 5.50 -24.90
N TYR A 576 3.74 5.14 -23.71
CA TYR A 576 4.43 4.23 -22.78
C TYR A 576 4.72 2.84 -23.35
N GLU A 577 3.83 2.31 -24.19
CA GLU A 577 4.02 0.98 -24.81
C GLU A 577 5.33 0.89 -25.61
N SER A 578 5.85 2.02 -26.10
CA SER A 578 7.13 2.05 -26.82
C SER A 578 8.33 1.73 -25.93
N MET A 579 8.18 1.80 -24.60
CA MET A 579 9.19 1.35 -23.64
C MET A 579 9.31 -0.18 -23.62
N MET A 580 8.23 -0.91 -23.91
CA MET A 580 8.16 -2.35 -23.69
C MET A 580 8.57 -3.10 -24.96
N VAL A 581 9.85 -3.44 -25.08
CA VAL A 581 10.41 -4.10 -26.27
C VAL A 581 11.16 -5.38 -25.93
N GLU A 582 11.49 -6.17 -26.95
CA GLU A 582 12.43 -7.30 -26.84
C GLU A 582 13.74 -6.91 -27.55
N THR A 583 14.86 -7.12 -26.87
CA THR A 583 16.19 -6.75 -27.38
C THR A 583 17.18 -7.88 -27.19
N SER A 584 18.12 -8.01 -28.12
CA SER A 584 19.28 -8.89 -27.99
C SER A 584 20.49 -8.08 -27.52
N ILE A 585 20.91 -8.33 -26.29
CA ILE A 585 21.95 -7.59 -25.57
C ILE A 585 23.25 -8.41 -25.62
N PRO A 586 24.28 -7.98 -26.36
CA PRO A 586 25.58 -8.64 -26.35
C PRO A 586 26.35 -8.32 -25.07
N VAL A 587 26.97 -9.34 -24.47
CA VAL A 587 27.82 -9.21 -23.29
C VAL A 587 29.21 -9.78 -23.57
N ASN A 588 30.23 -9.23 -22.92
CA ASN A 588 31.63 -9.63 -23.14
C ASN A 588 32.12 -10.49 -21.96
N THR A 589 31.50 -11.66 -21.82
CA THR A 589 31.83 -12.67 -20.82
C THR A 589 31.46 -14.06 -21.36
N ASP A 590 32.14 -15.09 -20.89
CA ASP A 590 31.77 -16.50 -21.08
C ASP A 590 31.05 -17.08 -19.85
N ARG A 591 30.68 -16.23 -18.89
CA ARG A 591 30.03 -16.64 -17.65
C ARG A 591 28.72 -15.94 -17.42
N VAL A 592 27.77 -16.71 -16.90
CA VAL A 592 26.51 -16.19 -16.37
C VAL A 592 26.32 -16.67 -14.94
N SER A 593 25.56 -15.94 -14.15
CA SER A 593 25.30 -16.25 -12.76
C SER A 593 23.84 -16.09 -12.39
N HIS A 594 23.48 -16.75 -11.29
CA HIS A 594 22.24 -16.53 -10.55
C HIS A 594 22.53 -16.71 -9.07
N SER A 595 21.97 -15.84 -8.23
CA SER A 595 22.18 -15.90 -6.78
C SER A 595 20.85 -15.77 -6.05
N TRP A 596 20.73 -16.47 -4.93
CA TRP A 596 19.61 -16.34 -4.04
C TRP A 596 20.02 -16.54 -2.58
N LYS A 597 19.12 -16.08 -1.72
CA LYS A 597 19.19 -16.31 -0.28
C LYS A 597 18.10 -17.28 0.12
N GLY A 598 18.30 -17.88 1.27
CA GLY A 598 17.22 -18.61 1.89
C GLY A 598 17.52 -18.87 3.34
N ASP A 599 16.49 -19.36 4.00
CA ASP A 599 16.57 -19.67 5.40
C ASP A 599 16.09 -21.07 5.70
N TRP A 600 17.06 -21.94 5.96
CA TRP A 600 16.79 -23.32 6.27
C TRP A 600 16.29 -23.42 7.71
N ASN A 601 15.05 -23.87 7.86
CA ASN A 601 14.38 -23.88 9.15
C ASN A 601 13.88 -25.27 9.58
N HIS A 602 14.01 -25.53 10.87
CA HIS A 602 13.52 -26.77 11.49
C HIS A 602 12.73 -26.47 12.75
N PHE A 603 11.42 -26.71 12.67
CA PHE A 603 10.51 -26.48 13.77
C PHE A 603 10.22 -27.77 14.54
N ASN A 604 10.37 -27.73 15.86
CA ASN A 604 10.00 -28.82 16.75
C ASN A 604 8.84 -28.40 17.65
N ASN A 605 7.66 -28.98 17.43
CA ASN A 605 6.48 -28.69 18.24
C ASN A 605 6.57 -29.44 19.59
N GLY A 606 6.86 -28.70 20.66
CA GLY A 606 7.29 -29.15 21.99
C GLY A 606 6.36 -30.07 22.81
N ALA A 607 5.27 -30.59 22.23
CA ALA A 607 4.39 -31.58 22.88
C ALA A 607 4.19 -32.87 22.07
N THR A 608 4.32 -32.84 20.74
CA THR A 608 4.10 -33.99 19.86
C THR A 608 5.41 -34.55 19.28
N GLY A 609 6.49 -33.76 19.30
CA GLY A 609 7.77 -34.10 18.68
C GLY A 609 7.71 -34.18 17.16
N ALA A 610 6.65 -33.62 16.55
CA ALA A 610 6.57 -33.48 15.11
C ALA A 610 7.58 -32.44 14.64
N VAL A 611 8.29 -32.80 13.58
CA VAL A 611 9.35 -32.03 12.94
C VAL A 611 8.81 -31.54 11.61
N TYR A 612 8.90 -30.24 11.37
CA TYR A 612 8.57 -29.61 10.08
C TYR A 612 9.85 -29.15 9.37
N TYR A 613 9.81 -29.15 8.04
CA TYR A 613 10.90 -28.76 7.14
C TYR A 613 10.35 -27.68 6.19
N THR A 614 11.13 -26.62 5.97
CA THR A 614 10.91 -25.62 4.92
C THR A 614 11.34 -26.20 3.59
N GLU A 615 10.55 -26.00 2.53
CA GLU A 615 10.96 -26.40 1.17
C GLU A 615 11.91 -25.34 0.60
N ASP A 616 13.21 -25.68 0.55
CA ASP A 616 14.29 -24.80 0.13
C ASP A 616 14.71 -25.04 -1.34
N SER A 617 13.74 -25.50 -2.15
CA SER A 617 13.96 -25.81 -3.56
C SER A 617 14.09 -24.55 -4.41
N HIS A 618 15.08 -24.57 -5.31
CA HIS A 618 15.37 -23.49 -6.25
C HIS A 618 15.73 -24.06 -7.63
N TYR A 619 15.53 -23.30 -8.69
CA TYR A 619 15.84 -23.75 -10.05
C TYR A 619 16.74 -22.76 -10.76
N VAL A 620 17.66 -23.27 -11.58
CA VAL A 620 18.52 -22.45 -12.45
C VAL A 620 18.52 -23.04 -13.85
N TRP A 621 18.29 -22.22 -14.86
CA TRP A 621 18.33 -22.67 -16.26
C TRP A 621 19.76 -22.97 -16.70
N ILE A 622 19.98 -24.05 -17.45
CA ILE A 622 21.30 -24.41 -17.99
C ILE A 622 21.36 -24.09 -19.49
N PRO A 623 22.02 -22.99 -19.92
CA PRO A 623 22.09 -22.63 -21.32
C PRO A 623 22.84 -23.65 -22.18
N ASN A 624 22.51 -23.66 -23.47
CA ASN A 624 23.28 -24.38 -24.47
C ASN A 624 24.76 -23.94 -24.47
N GLY A 625 25.67 -24.91 -24.53
CA GLY A 625 27.11 -24.63 -24.50
C GLY A 625 27.71 -24.54 -23.09
N THR A 626 26.92 -24.65 -22.02
CA THR A 626 27.45 -24.69 -20.64
C THR A 626 28.39 -25.88 -20.48
N THR A 627 29.64 -25.64 -20.10
CA THR A 627 30.65 -26.68 -19.87
C THR A 627 30.87 -26.96 -18.39
N GLN A 628 30.59 -25.98 -17.54
CA GLN A 628 30.85 -26.05 -16.10
C GLN A 628 29.77 -25.31 -15.33
N LEU A 629 29.34 -25.90 -14.21
CA LEU A 629 28.53 -25.26 -13.17
C LEU A 629 29.35 -25.22 -11.87
N GLU A 630 29.61 -24.02 -11.37
CA GLU A 630 30.20 -23.79 -10.06
C GLU A 630 29.13 -23.21 -9.13
N ALA A 631 28.79 -23.91 -8.05
CA ALA A 631 27.86 -23.43 -7.03
C ALA A 631 28.60 -23.18 -5.72
N ARG A 632 28.53 -21.95 -5.21
CA ARG A 632 29.07 -21.52 -3.94
C ARG A 632 27.95 -21.40 -2.91
N PHE A 633 27.97 -22.28 -1.92
CA PHE A 633 26.98 -22.33 -0.85
C PHE A 633 27.59 -21.86 0.48
N VAL A 634 27.01 -20.84 1.10
CA VAL A 634 27.50 -20.26 2.36
C VAL A 634 26.39 -20.30 3.42
N PRO A 635 26.33 -21.35 4.25
CA PRO A 635 25.44 -21.41 5.39
C PRO A 635 26.06 -20.77 6.63
N THR A 636 25.24 -20.11 7.45
CA THR A 636 25.65 -19.58 8.76
C THR A 636 25.73 -20.72 9.79
N GLU A 637 26.75 -21.58 9.69
CA GLU A 637 26.85 -22.83 10.47
C GLU A 637 26.88 -22.62 12.00
N PHE A 638 27.30 -21.45 12.48
CA PHE A 638 27.29 -21.11 13.91
C PHE A 638 26.98 -19.63 14.11
N ASP A 639 25.90 -19.37 14.86
CA ASP A 639 25.58 -18.04 15.37
C ASP A 639 25.76 -18.02 16.90
N LEU A 640 26.63 -17.13 17.37
CA LEU A 640 26.95 -16.96 18.79
C LEU A 640 25.90 -16.16 19.54
N ASP A 641 25.14 -15.30 18.87
CA ASP A 641 24.13 -14.43 19.49
C ASP A 641 22.87 -15.23 19.79
N THR A 642 22.46 -16.13 18.90
CA THR A 642 21.33 -17.05 19.11
C THR A 642 21.75 -18.42 19.68
N ALA A 643 23.06 -18.71 19.74
CA ALA A 643 23.62 -20.01 20.12
C ALA A 643 22.99 -21.17 19.32
N GLN A 644 22.98 -20.99 18.00
CA GLN A 644 22.51 -21.97 17.03
C GLN A 644 23.70 -22.55 16.26
N GLY A 645 23.59 -23.82 15.88
CA GLY A 645 24.59 -24.49 15.07
C GLY A 645 23.93 -25.41 14.04
N GLY A 646 24.31 -25.27 12.78
CA GLY A 646 23.78 -26.02 11.65
C GLY A 646 24.87 -26.72 10.85
N ALA A 647 24.51 -27.88 10.29
CA ALA A 647 25.28 -28.55 9.25
C ALA A 647 24.35 -28.76 8.07
N LEU A 648 24.46 -27.87 7.08
CA LEU A 648 23.69 -27.90 5.84
C LEU A 648 24.55 -28.41 4.68
N GLN A 649 23.89 -28.93 3.66
CA GLN A 649 24.46 -29.38 2.40
C GLN A 649 23.54 -28.94 1.27
N LEU A 650 24.16 -28.52 0.16
CA LEU A 650 23.48 -28.26 -1.10
C LEU A 650 23.38 -29.56 -1.91
N GLU A 651 22.20 -29.88 -2.40
CA GLU A 651 21.96 -30.89 -3.43
C GLU A 651 21.71 -30.20 -4.77
N ILE A 652 22.27 -30.76 -5.85
CA ILE A 652 22.12 -30.24 -7.21
C ILE A 652 21.79 -31.42 -8.11
N ASP A 653 20.68 -31.32 -8.86
CA ASP A 653 20.21 -32.28 -9.85
C ASP A 653 20.20 -31.62 -11.23
N LEU A 654 21.15 -32.00 -12.10
CA LEU A 654 21.28 -31.50 -13.45
C LEU A 654 20.29 -32.21 -14.38
N GLY A 655 19.30 -31.46 -14.89
CA GLY A 655 18.32 -32.00 -15.84
C GLY A 655 17.15 -32.72 -15.20
N GLU A 656 16.94 -32.54 -13.89
CA GLU A 656 15.79 -33.04 -13.12
C GLU A 656 15.60 -34.56 -13.25
N ASP A 657 16.70 -35.33 -13.23
CA ASP A 657 16.68 -36.79 -13.38
C ASP A 657 16.53 -37.54 -12.05
N GLY A 658 16.49 -36.81 -10.94
CA GLY A 658 16.34 -37.28 -9.57
C GLY A 658 17.65 -37.71 -8.93
N SER A 659 18.80 -37.43 -9.55
CA SER A 659 20.12 -37.74 -8.99
C SER A 659 20.81 -36.48 -8.44
N ASN A 660 21.56 -36.66 -7.35
CA ASN A 660 22.34 -35.56 -6.75
C ASN A 660 23.75 -35.57 -7.37
N ASP A 661 23.95 -34.77 -8.41
CA ASP A 661 25.22 -34.60 -9.13
C ASP A 661 26.29 -33.93 -8.26
N ALA A 662 25.89 -33.10 -7.30
CA ALA A 662 26.80 -32.48 -6.33
C ALA A 662 27.43 -33.49 -5.34
N GLN A 663 26.93 -34.74 -5.29
CA GLN A 663 27.40 -35.73 -4.34
C GLN A 663 28.89 -36.07 -4.52
N GLY A 664 29.71 -35.56 -3.60
CA GLY A 664 31.16 -35.79 -3.60
C GLY A 664 31.94 -34.87 -4.55
N ALA A 665 31.27 -33.95 -5.23
CA ALA A 665 31.87 -32.91 -6.06
C ALA A 665 32.15 -31.61 -5.27
N CYS A 666 31.52 -31.43 -4.11
CA CYS A 666 31.71 -30.23 -3.29
C CYS A 666 32.96 -30.30 -2.40
N SER A 667 33.69 -29.19 -2.33
CA SER A 667 34.84 -29.00 -1.45
C SER A 667 34.66 -27.78 -0.56
N ARG A 668 35.12 -27.86 0.69
CA ARG A 668 35.00 -26.76 1.64
C ARG A 668 36.19 -25.81 1.54
N VAL A 669 35.91 -24.52 1.31
CA VAL A 669 36.90 -23.44 1.28
C VAL A 669 36.46 -22.37 2.30
N SER A 670 37.17 -22.32 3.43
CA SER A 670 36.80 -21.46 4.57
C SER A 670 35.40 -21.84 5.11
N ASP A 671 34.45 -20.95 4.94
CA ASP A 671 33.05 -20.93 5.35
C ASP A 671 32.10 -21.27 4.19
N ALA A 672 32.61 -21.39 2.96
CA ALA A 672 31.84 -21.75 1.78
C ALA A 672 32.07 -23.21 1.37
N TRP A 673 31.02 -23.85 0.88
CA TRP A 673 31.07 -25.08 0.10
C TRP A 673 31.07 -24.72 -1.39
N ILE A 674 32.05 -25.19 -2.14
CA ILE A 674 32.15 -24.97 -3.59
C ILE A 674 31.93 -26.30 -4.28
N CYS A 675 30.84 -26.43 -5.01
CA CYS A 675 30.49 -27.58 -5.83
C CYS A 675 30.82 -27.27 -7.28
N ASP A 676 31.73 -28.05 -7.87
CA ASP A 676 32.21 -27.87 -9.24
C ASP A 676 31.78 -29.09 -10.07
N LEU A 677 30.91 -28.86 -11.05
CA LEU A 677 30.27 -29.89 -11.86
C LEU A 677 30.58 -29.69 -13.35
N ASP A 678 31.05 -30.76 -13.99
CA ASP A 678 31.14 -30.83 -15.46
C ASP A 678 29.72 -30.96 -16.05
N VAL A 679 29.36 -30.07 -16.99
CA VAL A 679 28.03 -30.08 -17.63
C VAL A 679 28.13 -30.71 -19.01
N GLU A 680 27.44 -31.85 -19.20
CA GLU A 680 27.35 -32.52 -20.49
C GLU A 680 26.22 -31.96 -21.36
N SER A 681 26.33 -32.12 -22.68
CA SER A 681 25.33 -31.62 -23.64
C SER A 681 23.92 -32.20 -23.46
N SER A 682 23.76 -33.27 -22.68
CA SER A 682 22.46 -33.82 -22.31
C SER A 682 21.68 -32.95 -21.32
N HIS A 683 22.36 -32.05 -20.58
CA HIS A 683 21.76 -31.15 -19.59
C HIS A 683 21.61 -29.72 -20.12
N TRP A 684 21.85 -29.50 -21.42
CA TRP A 684 21.66 -28.20 -22.04
C TRP A 684 20.18 -27.94 -22.34
N ASN A 685 19.76 -26.70 -22.13
CA ASN A 685 18.37 -26.26 -22.28
C ASN A 685 17.42 -27.06 -21.37
N THR A 686 17.85 -27.33 -20.15
CA THR A 686 17.06 -27.92 -19.08
C THR A 686 17.26 -27.13 -17.79
N TRP A 687 16.37 -27.32 -16.82
CA TRP A 687 16.54 -26.76 -15.49
C TRP A 687 17.46 -27.65 -14.65
N ALA A 688 18.28 -27.04 -13.81
CA ALA A 688 18.95 -27.68 -12.69
C ALA A 688 18.14 -27.39 -11.42
N HIS A 689 17.83 -28.43 -10.66
CA HIS A 689 17.14 -28.33 -9.38
C HIS A 689 18.16 -28.26 -8.26
N PHE A 690 17.99 -27.30 -7.35
CA PHE A 690 18.79 -27.11 -6.16
C PHE A 690 17.89 -27.33 -4.95
N ASP A 691 18.43 -27.96 -3.92
CA ASP A 691 17.76 -28.11 -2.62
C ASP A 691 18.78 -28.00 -1.49
N VAL A 692 18.34 -27.49 -0.34
CA VAL A 692 19.16 -27.37 0.86
C VAL A 692 18.67 -28.35 1.91
N VAL A 693 19.54 -29.28 2.29
CA VAL A 693 19.24 -30.32 3.27
C VAL A 693 20.23 -30.27 4.42
N GLY A 694 19.77 -30.58 5.63
CA GLY A 694 20.67 -30.53 6.77
C GLY A 694 20.06 -30.84 8.11
N GLN A 695 20.81 -30.51 9.14
CA GLN A 695 20.40 -30.58 10.54
C GLN A 695 20.91 -29.36 11.29
N ALA A 696 20.09 -28.80 12.16
CA ALA A 696 20.50 -27.72 13.05
C ALA A 696 20.06 -27.98 14.50
N VAL A 697 20.74 -27.32 15.43
CA VAL A 697 20.52 -27.42 16.88
C VAL A 697 20.58 -26.04 17.50
N THR A 698 19.53 -25.70 18.23
CA THR A 698 19.44 -24.48 19.04
C THR A 698 19.67 -24.79 20.52
N PHE A 699 20.64 -24.12 21.16
CA PHE A 699 21.02 -24.41 22.56
C PHE A 699 20.32 -23.52 23.60
N LEU A 700 20.01 -22.26 23.27
CA LEU A 700 19.40 -21.29 24.21
C LEU A 700 17.88 -21.13 24.06
N GLY A 701 17.28 -21.63 22.97
CA GLY A 701 15.87 -21.43 22.64
C GLY A 701 14.89 -21.87 23.72
N ILE A 702 15.17 -22.99 24.40
CA ILE A 702 14.33 -23.55 25.50
C ILE A 702 14.18 -22.57 26.69
N LEU A 703 15.10 -21.64 26.88
CA LEU A 703 15.05 -20.66 27.97
C LEU A 703 14.20 -19.43 27.65
N ASN A 704 14.04 -19.10 26.36
CA ASN A 704 13.35 -17.89 25.90
C ASN A 704 11.88 -18.19 25.56
N ASP A 705 11.62 -19.32 24.92
CA ASP A 705 10.26 -19.82 24.67
C ASP A 705 10.26 -21.36 24.81
N PRO A 706 9.77 -21.90 25.94
CA PRO A 706 9.76 -23.34 26.20
C PRO A 706 8.67 -24.08 25.40
N GLU A 707 7.74 -23.36 24.76
CA GLU A 707 6.67 -23.96 23.96
C GLU A 707 7.10 -24.10 22.49
N PHE A 708 7.90 -23.15 21.98
CA PHE A 708 8.38 -23.14 20.61
C PHE A 708 9.84 -22.65 20.51
N PHE A 709 10.75 -23.51 20.05
CA PHE A 709 12.09 -23.07 19.68
C PHE A 709 12.53 -23.71 18.36
N GLU A 710 13.17 -22.90 17.54
CA GLU A 710 13.48 -23.16 16.15
C GLU A 710 14.99 -23.16 15.96
N SER A 711 15.48 -23.98 15.03
CA SER A 711 16.83 -23.83 14.50
C SER A 711 16.71 -23.20 13.12
N ARG A 712 17.34 -22.03 12.96
CA ARG A 712 17.30 -21.17 11.80
C ARG A 712 18.72 -21.04 11.27
N ILE A 713 18.96 -21.38 10.01
CA ILE A 713 20.29 -21.28 9.41
C ILE A 713 20.17 -20.51 8.09
N PRO A 714 20.38 -19.19 8.13
CA PRO A 714 20.45 -18.37 6.93
C PRO A 714 21.58 -18.84 6.03
N TYR A 715 21.34 -18.87 4.74
CA TYR A 715 22.33 -19.26 3.73
C TYR A 715 22.24 -18.40 2.47
N THR A 716 23.32 -18.43 1.70
CA THR A 716 23.37 -17.88 0.33
C THR A 716 23.85 -18.95 -0.63
N VAL A 717 23.33 -18.91 -1.86
CA VAL A 717 23.81 -19.74 -2.97
C VAL A 717 24.14 -18.81 -4.14
N ASP A 718 25.38 -18.89 -4.62
CA ASP A 718 25.81 -18.23 -5.84
C ASP A 718 26.13 -19.31 -6.88
N VAL A 719 25.44 -19.30 -8.01
CA VAL A 719 25.67 -20.23 -9.13
C VAL A 719 26.34 -19.47 -10.26
N THR A 720 27.43 -20.01 -10.80
CA THR A 720 28.13 -19.49 -11.98
C THR A 720 28.24 -20.60 -13.02
N LEU A 721 27.76 -20.33 -14.22
CA LEU A 721 27.84 -21.22 -15.38
C LEU A 721 28.90 -20.69 -16.34
N THR A 722 29.83 -21.53 -16.78
CA THR A 722 30.82 -21.18 -17.82
C THR A 722 30.42 -21.82 -19.15
N LEU A 723 30.40 -21.05 -20.23
CA LEU A 723 29.94 -21.45 -21.55
C LEU A 723 31.08 -21.56 -22.58
N ASP A 724 31.01 -22.55 -23.47
CA ASP A 724 31.85 -22.62 -24.67
C ASP A 724 31.32 -21.68 -25.76
N LEU A 725 32.00 -20.55 -25.95
CA LEU A 725 31.68 -19.54 -26.96
C LEU A 725 32.36 -19.78 -28.33
N SER A 726 32.84 -21.01 -28.61
CA SER A 726 33.37 -21.36 -29.94
C SER A 726 32.33 -21.23 -31.07
N SER A 727 31.05 -21.15 -30.71
CA SER A 727 29.94 -20.68 -31.55
C SER A 727 29.10 -19.65 -30.78
N PRO A 728 28.38 -18.73 -31.46
CA PRO A 728 27.52 -17.79 -30.76
C PRO A 728 26.47 -18.51 -29.91
N VAL A 729 26.28 -18.03 -28.69
CA VAL A 729 25.28 -18.53 -27.73
C VAL A 729 24.31 -17.39 -27.44
N ASP A 730 23.02 -17.69 -27.55
CA ASP A 730 21.94 -16.79 -27.20
C ASP A 730 21.17 -17.38 -26.02
N ILE A 731 21.03 -16.59 -24.97
CA ILE A 731 20.24 -16.92 -23.79
C ILE A 731 18.89 -16.23 -23.93
N SER A 732 17.88 -17.03 -24.23
CA SER A 732 16.48 -16.66 -24.17
C SER A 732 15.79 -17.63 -23.22
N ILE A 733 15.46 -17.17 -22.02
CA ILE A 733 14.75 -17.99 -21.03
C ILE A 733 13.30 -17.56 -20.96
N GLU A 734 12.40 -18.53 -21.00
CA GLU A 734 11.02 -18.30 -20.60
C GLU A 734 10.97 -18.47 -19.08
N GLN A 735 10.53 -17.42 -18.37
CA GLN A 735 10.39 -17.46 -16.92
C GLN A 735 9.49 -18.63 -16.51
N ARG A 736 9.90 -19.34 -15.47
CA ARG A 736 9.16 -20.50 -14.98
C ARG A 736 7.95 -19.99 -14.19
N PRO A 737 6.70 -20.38 -14.51
CA PRO A 737 5.54 -19.87 -13.78
C PRO A 737 5.53 -20.27 -12.31
N ASP A 738 6.12 -21.42 -11.96
CA ASP A 738 6.16 -21.96 -10.60
C ASP A 738 7.36 -21.46 -9.75
N PHE A 739 8.22 -20.61 -10.31
CA PHE A 739 9.42 -20.11 -9.66
C PHE A 739 10.07 -18.91 -10.39
N TYR A 740 10.44 -17.83 -9.68
CA TYR A 740 11.23 -16.75 -10.28
C TYR A 740 12.73 -17.07 -10.26
N SER A 741 13.34 -17.27 -11.42
CA SER A 741 14.79 -17.46 -11.57
C SER A 741 15.26 -16.72 -12.80
N ASP A 742 16.37 -16.00 -12.68
CA ASP A 742 16.96 -15.26 -13.77
C ASP A 742 18.39 -15.71 -14.05
N LEU A 743 18.96 -15.25 -15.16
CA LEU A 743 20.37 -15.41 -15.45
C LEU A 743 20.95 -14.06 -15.85
N ASP A 744 22.08 -13.76 -15.24
CA ASP A 744 22.79 -12.51 -15.38
C ASP A 744 24.21 -12.72 -15.91
N PRO A 745 24.81 -11.75 -16.63
CA PRO A 745 26.21 -11.85 -17.00
C PRO A 745 27.10 -11.74 -15.76
N ALA A 746 28.14 -12.57 -15.70
CA ALA A 746 29.09 -12.59 -14.59
C ALA A 746 30.50 -12.18 -15.04
N GLU A 747 31.42 -12.00 -14.08
CA GLU A 747 32.83 -11.76 -14.39
C GLU A 747 33.40 -12.85 -15.32
N PRO A 748 34.13 -12.49 -16.39
CA PRO A 748 34.69 -13.47 -17.33
C PRO A 748 35.62 -14.48 -16.67
N SER A 749 35.66 -15.69 -17.23
CA SER A 749 36.58 -16.73 -16.77
C SER A 749 38.04 -16.37 -17.05
N ASN A 750 38.97 -17.05 -16.39
CA ASN A 750 40.40 -16.88 -16.66
C ASN A 750 40.82 -17.31 -18.09
N ASP A 751 40.00 -18.11 -18.75
CA ASP A 751 40.23 -18.63 -20.10
C ASP A 751 39.48 -17.81 -21.18
N TYR A 752 38.73 -16.77 -20.77
CA TYR A 752 38.04 -15.86 -21.69
C TYR A 752 39.03 -15.10 -22.58
N ASP A 753 38.74 -15.07 -23.88
CA ASP A 753 39.49 -14.33 -24.89
C ASP A 753 38.58 -13.28 -25.54
N SER A 754 39.08 -12.07 -25.72
CA SER A 754 38.40 -10.97 -26.42
C SER A 754 38.03 -11.29 -27.88
N ASP A 755 38.61 -12.33 -28.48
CA ASP A 755 38.16 -12.86 -29.77
C ASP A 755 36.69 -13.37 -29.72
N TYR A 756 36.14 -13.60 -28.53
CA TYR A 756 34.74 -13.98 -28.29
C TYR A 756 33.84 -12.80 -27.86
N ASP A 757 34.30 -11.56 -27.91
CA ASP A 757 33.47 -10.38 -27.62
C ASP A 757 32.17 -10.40 -28.45
N GLY A 758 31.02 -10.20 -27.78
CA GLY A 758 29.68 -10.22 -28.39
C GLY A 758 29.20 -11.58 -28.89
N MET A 759 29.87 -12.68 -28.55
CA MET A 759 29.42 -14.03 -28.90
C MET A 759 28.36 -14.59 -27.95
N LEU A 760 28.25 -14.04 -26.73
CA LEU A 760 27.17 -14.30 -25.80
C LEU A 760 26.14 -13.17 -25.88
N THR A 761 24.88 -13.51 -26.14
CA THR A 761 23.77 -12.57 -26.18
C THR A 761 22.66 -12.98 -25.23
N PHE A 762 21.99 -12.00 -24.63
CA PHE A 762 20.73 -12.18 -23.91
C PHE A 762 19.59 -11.62 -24.76
N THR A 763 18.68 -12.47 -25.20
CA THR A 763 17.46 -12.04 -25.89
C THR A 763 16.30 -12.10 -24.89
N ARG A 764 15.90 -10.93 -24.39
CA ARG A 764 14.91 -10.80 -23.31
C ARG A 764 14.08 -9.51 -23.42
N PRO A 765 12.95 -9.42 -22.68
CA PRO A 765 12.18 -8.19 -22.54
C PRO A 765 13.00 -7.07 -21.87
N VAL A 766 12.74 -5.82 -22.28
CA VAL A 766 13.46 -4.63 -21.82
C VAL A 766 12.49 -3.47 -21.58
N TYR A 767 12.79 -2.62 -20.61
CA TYR A 767 12.28 -1.25 -20.52
C TYR A 767 13.24 -0.30 -21.26
N ASP A 768 12.92 0.05 -22.50
CA ASP A 768 13.70 0.96 -23.35
C ASP A 768 13.28 2.42 -23.15
N GLN A 769 13.95 3.09 -22.22
CA GLN A 769 13.68 4.50 -21.92
C GLN A 769 14.11 5.42 -23.07
N GLN A 770 15.09 5.03 -23.88
CA GLN A 770 15.52 5.81 -25.05
C GLN A 770 14.43 5.87 -26.12
N ALA A 771 13.71 4.76 -26.35
CA ALA A 771 12.59 4.72 -27.28
C ALA A 771 11.53 5.78 -26.92
N VAL A 772 11.16 5.85 -25.65
CA VAL A 772 10.19 6.83 -25.13
C VAL A 772 10.73 8.25 -25.16
N ALA A 773 11.97 8.47 -24.69
CA ALA A 773 12.58 9.80 -24.63
C ALA A 773 12.60 10.49 -26.01
N SER A 774 12.70 9.72 -27.09
CA SER A 774 12.67 10.22 -28.46
C SER A 774 11.29 10.70 -28.95
N LEU A 775 10.22 10.32 -28.25
CA LEU A 775 8.82 10.62 -28.58
C LEU A 775 8.25 11.78 -27.76
N ILE A 776 8.95 12.26 -26.72
CA ILE A 776 8.46 13.34 -25.86
C ILE A 776 8.34 14.64 -26.66
N GLU A 777 7.10 15.12 -26.84
CA GLU A 777 6.82 16.39 -27.51
C GLU A 777 6.74 17.53 -26.49
N PRO A 778 7.48 18.66 -26.67
CA PRO A 778 7.43 19.78 -25.74
C PRO A 778 6.02 20.37 -25.60
N LYS A 779 5.49 20.41 -24.39
CA LYS A 779 4.26 21.15 -24.09
C LYS A 779 4.50 22.66 -24.15
N VAL A 780 3.70 23.35 -24.96
CA VAL A 780 3.68 24.82 -24.96
C VAL A 780 2.81 25.28 -23.80
N THR A 781 3.43 25.70 -22.71
CA THR A 781 2.74 26.43 -21.65
C THR A 781 2.43 27.85 -22.18
N GLU A 782 1.18 28.08 -22.60
CA GLU A 782 0.68 29.46 -22.69
C GLU A 782 0.74 30.03 -21.27
N PRO A 783 1.40 31.18 -21.02
CA PRO A 783 1.44 31.76 -19.70
C PRO A 783 -0.01 32.05 -19.27
N THR A 784 -0.48 31.32 -18.27
CA THR A 784 -1.74 31.61 -17.60
C THR A 784 -1.59 32.98 -16.93
N ASP A 785 -2.54 33.88 -17.18
CA ASP A 785 -2.53 35.29 -16.77
C ASP A 785 -2.59 35.50 -15.22
N ASP A 786 -2.39 34.47 -14.40
CA ASP A 786 -2.62 34.50 -12.94
C ASP A 786 -1.36 34.40 -12.06
N GLU A 787 -0.15 34.28 -12.62
CA GLU A 787 1.10 34.38 -11.85
C GLU A 787 2.00 35.57 -12.25
N ASP A 788 1.43 36.78 -12.28
CA ASP A 788 2.25 37.99 -12.20
C ASP A 788 2.73 38.20 -10.75
N GLY A 789 3.76 37.45 -10.36
CA GLY A 789 4.41 37.58 -9.07
C GLY A 789 4.75 39.04 -8.73
N PHE A 790 4.70 39.41 -7.45
CA PHE A 790 4.86 40.79 -6.95
C PHE A 790 6.01 41.59 -7.60
N PHE A 791 7.11 40.93 -7.99
CA PHE A 791 8.25 41.55 -8.66
C PHE A 791 8.07 41.82 -10.17
N SER A 792 7.25 41.04 -10.87
CA SER A 792 6.80 41.30 -12.25
C SER A 792 5.93 42.56 -12.30
N ALA A 793 4.90 42.61 -11.44
CA ALA A 793 4.02 43.77 -11.31
C ALA A 793 4.81 45.05 -10.92
N LEU A 794 5.84 44.91 -10.08
CA LEU A 794 6.74 46.01 -9.72
C LEU A 794 7.62 46.45 -10.91
N GLY A 795 8.12 45.49 -11.71
CA GLY A 795 8.86 45.73 -12.94
C GLY A 795 8.05 46.47 -13.99
N ASN A 796 6.79 46.07 -14.19
CA ASN A 796 5.84 46.72 -15.09
C ASN A 796 5.44 48.12 -14.59
N LEU A 797 5.29 48.31 -13.28
CA LEU A 797 5.04 49.64 -12.70
C LEU A 797 6.22 50.61 -12.92
N PHE A 798 7.47 50.11 -12.87
CA PHE A 798 8.67 50.92 -13.12
C PHE A 798 8.95 51.17 -14.61
N SER A 799 8.53 50.27 -15.49
CA SER A 799 8.67 50.45 -16.95
C SER A 799 7.65 51.46 -17.49
N ASP A 800 6.41 51.42 -17.01
CA ASP A 800 5.31 52.26 -17.50
C ASP A 800 5.33 53.69 -16.93
N TYR A 801 5.90 53.89 -15.74
CA TYR A 801 5.98 55.20 -15.09
C TYR A 801 7.44 55.59 -14.81
N LEU A 802 8.14 56.03 -15.85
CA LEU A 802 9.52 56.53 -15.80
C LEU A 802 9.79 57.62 -14.73
N GLY A 803 8.75 58.29 -14.22
CA GLY A 803 8.84 59.27 -13.12
C GLY A 803 8.61 58.71 -11.71
N ALA A 804 8.01 57.52 -11.56
CA ALA A 804 7.65 56.93 -10.27
C ALA A 804 8.89 56.36 -9.54
N SER A 805 9.87 55.82 -10.28
CA SER A 805 11.15 55.36 -9.74
C SER A 805 11.89 56.47 -8.98
N SER A 806 11.85 57.70 -9.49
CA SER A 806 12.47 58.86 -8.86
C SER A 806 11.76 59.26 -7.56
N PHE A 807 10.44 59.14 -7.50
CA PHE A 807 9.64 59.44 -6.30
C PHE A 807 9.81 58.36 -5.23
N PHE A 808 9.88 57.09 -5.63
CA PHE A 808 10.11 55.96 -4.72
C PHE A 808 11.52 55.99 -4.12
N PHE A 809 12.53 56.32 -4.92
CA PHE A 809 13.90 56.50 -4.43
C PHE A 809 14.00 57.68 -3.46
N LEU A 810 13.31 58.80 -3.75
CA LEU A 810 13.19 59.93 -2.83
C LEU A 810 12.46 59.54 -1.53
N PHE A 811 11.41 58.73 -1.61
CA PHE A 811 10.66 58.25 -0.45
C PHE A 811 11.50 57.32 0.44
N VAL A 812 12.23 56.38 -0.15
CA VAL A 812 13.15 55.48 0.56
C VAL A 812 14.28 56.27 1.21
N VAL A 813 14.88 57.25 0.51
CA VAL A 813 15.92 58.11 1.07
C VAL A 813 15.39 58.99 2.20
N PHE A 814 14.20 59.58 2.07
CA PHE A 814 13.57 60.35 3.16
C PHE A 814 13.23 59.49 4.37
N THR A 815 12.80 58.25 4.16
CA THR A 815 12.47 57.30 5.23
C THR A 815 13.75 56.84 5.94
N ALA A 816 14.82 56.54 5.19
CA ALA A 816 16.13 56.18 5.75
C ALA A 816 16.77 57.34 6.52
N VAL A 817 16.66 58.58 6.02
CA VAL A 817 17.12 59.79 6.73
C VAL A 817 16.27 60.06 7.98
N GLY A 818 14.96 59.83 7.91
CA GLY A 818 14.04 59.96 9.05
C GLY A 818 14.32 58.95 10.16
N ILE A 819 14.55 57.68 9.81
CA ILE A 819 14.95 56.62 10.75
C ILE A 819 16.34 56.93 11.32
N GLY A 820 17.29 57.38 10.49
CA GLY A 820 18.63 57.80 10.94
C GLY A 820 18.60 58.98 11.93
N TYR A 821 17.68 59.93 11.75
CA TYR A 821 17.48 61.05 12.67
C TYR A 821 16.86 60.60 13.99
N LEU A 822 15.86 59.71 13.96
CA LEU A 822 15.20 59.12 15.14
C LEU A 822 16.17 58.26 15.98
N VAL A 823 17.04 57.48 15.34
CA VAL A 823 18.05 56.67 16.02
C VAL A 823 19.15 57.56 16.62
N ARG A 824 19.53 58.65 15.95
CA ARG A 824 20.51 59.62 16.47
C ARG A 824 19.96 60.46 17.62
N SER A 825 18.68 60.85 17.60
CA SER A 825 18.06 61.63 18.68
C SER A 825 17.86 60.79 19.94
N ARG A 826 17.57 59.48 19.82
CA ARG A 826 17.45 58.58 20.98
C ARG A 826 18.78 58.28 21.69
N ARG A 827 19.93 58.36 21.00
CA ARG A 827 21.26 58.10 21.60
C ARG A 827 21.81 59.24 22.48
N LEU A 828 21.21 60.42 22.46
CA LEU A 828 21.70 61.58 23.23
C LEU A 828 21.14 61.66 24.67
N ASP A 829 20.11 60.89 25.01
CA ASP A 829 19.34 61.08 26.26
C ASP A 829 19.43 59.93 27.29
N GLU A 830 20.33 58.95 27.16
CA GLU A 830 20.51 57.91 28.19
C GLU A 830 21.93 57.90 28.81
N PRO A 831 22.06 58.04 30.15
CA PRO A 831 23.35 57.98 30.84
C PRO A 831 23.85 56.54 30.95
N LYS A 832 25.07 56.29 30.45
CA LYS A 832 25.72 54.97 30.51
C LYS A 832 26.14 54.62 31.95
N LEU A 833 25.55 53.57 32.51
CA LEU A 833 26.06 52.85 33.67
C LEU A 833 26.88 51.64 33.18
N LEU A 834 28.15 51.58 33.58
CA LEU A 834 29.02 50.42 33.35
C LEU A 834 28.71 49.36 34.41
N VAL A 835 28.39 48.14 33.98
CA VAL A 835 28.46 46.95 34.82
C VAL A 835 29.42 45.97 34.15
N GLU A 836 30.41 45.58 34.92
CA GLU A 836 31.55 44.75 34.59
C GLU A 836 31.19 43.29 34.95
N SER A 837 31.30 42.35 34.01
CA SER A 837 31.29 40.93 34.32
C SER A 837 32.26 40.17 33.41
N SER A 838 33.20 39.50 34.06
CA SER A 838 34.27 38.67 33.51
C SER A 838 33.73 37.37 32.90
N ILE A 839 34.17 37.05 31.67
CA ILE A 839 33.99 35.74 31.05
C ILE A 839 35.34 35.02 31.16
N GLU A 840 35.37 33.92 31.91
CA GLU A 840 36.43 32.91 31.83
C GLU A 840 36.22 32.09 30.55
N ALA A 841 37.27 31.98 29.75
CA ALA A 841 37.33 31.15 28.56
C ALA A 841 38.01 29.83 28.92
N GLU A 842 37.33 28.71 28.68
CA GLU A 842 37.93 27.38 28.75
C GLU A 842 38.29 26.94 27.32
N LEU A 843 39.59 26.73 27.12
CA LEU A 843 40.23 26.21 25.91
C LEU A 843 40.15 24.68 25.94
N ILE A 844 39.70 24.07 24.84
CA ILE A 844 39.90 22.64 24.56
C ILE A 844 41.08 22.55 23.58
N GLU A 845 42.17 21.93 24.02
CA GLU A 845 43.23 21.37 23.19
C GLU A 845 43.16 19.84 23.28
N ASP A 846 43.42 19.21 22.11
CA ASP A 846 43.58 17.79 21.75
C ASP A 846 42.35 16.85 21.73
#